data_AF-A0AAP7DZD7-F1
#
_entry.id   AF-A0AAP7DZD7-F1
#
_cell.length_a   1.000
_cell.length_b   1.000
_cell.length_c   1.000
_cell.angle_alpha   90.00
_cell.angle_beta   90.00
_cell.angle_gamma   90.00
#
_symmetry.space_group_name_H-M   'P 1'
#
loop_
_entity.id
_entity.type
_entity.pdbx_description
1 polymer ?
#
loop_
_entity_poly.entity_id
_entity_poly.type
_entity_poly.pdbx_seq_one_letter_code
_entity_poly.pdbx_strand_id
1 'polypeptide(L)'
;MIEERYELALDRIRLMQTEDTVGEPYKDYFKKMAEFVLMLDELRTELLDGRYQKLELDELRKWNRRLYQDVLPGQYEKSYANPDYACKMLGKESGQILGMLYAELRGAVVYVFEGKTEYLAILYELLIEVYNQFEEEPDPKAVRDTFYWYASDYCDVFLADRIREQVLPEESFATDLIMNSDLTDLRYLYQFGEYISENEWKTAEHLNSLPEETIRKMADVYTEGYRIGFVNTGKDLSKKSVVNIRYILGFERVVKKAIENFEKMGLKPVIYRAAVSVLTKRQHIKIGYYGAVANKQYEYDHKDDQALFMDKKYLERKLEVMQTTYEHHKKEAAGFAGPACIDMFGEEPFEPEVKETVAKLSKSQEEMILQYDSRQSQMVNQYIKGEERSFTIIAYPVPEIGEQYEEIFDEIIRINTLDAKLYEKVQQTLIDALDQGEYVHILGTNGNRTDLNVQLHPLNDPKKETIFENCVADVNIPVGEVFTSPVLEGTNGVLHVSKVYLNELQYRDLEITFSNGMVSEYNCANFERELENKAYIHDNVLYKHPTLPLGEFAIGTNTTAYVTAKKYGIEDKMPILIAEKMGPHFAVGDTCYSWCEDIKVYNPNGKEIIARDNSVSIRRKEDVSKAYFHCHTDITIPYEELGSITVITKDKKEITLLKNGKFVLPGTEILNEPLKNSNK
;
A
#
# COMPACT_ATOMS: atom_id res chain seq x y z
N MET A 1 21.45 26.29 17.47
CA MET A 1 20.81 26.89 16.30
C MET A 1 19.40 26.33 16.09
N ILE A 2 19.19 25.02 15.91
CA ILE A 2 17.82 24.46 15.75
C ILE A 2 16.96 24.64 17.00
N GLU A 3 17.47 24.27 18.20
CA GLU A 3 16.73 24.45 19.46
C GLU A 3 16.36 25.93 19.70
N GLU A 4 17.28 26.84 19.37
CA GLU A 4 17.04 28.28 19.50
C GLU A 4 15.95 28.77 18.54
N ARG A 5 15.93 28.29 17.28
CA ARG A 5 14.85 28.56 16.32
C ARG A 5 13.51 28.05 16.83
N TYR A 6 13.49 26.83 17.38
CA TYR A 6 12.29 26.22 17.97
C TYR A 6 11.72 27.08 19.11
N GLU A 7 12.56 27.46 20.09
CA GLU A 7 12.13 28.29 21.22
C GLU A 7 11.66 29.68 20.78
N LEU A 8 12.36 30.33 19.85
CA LEU A 8 11.96 31.62 19.28
C LEU A 8 10.61 31.55 18.56
N ALA A 9 10.37 30.47 17.81
CA ALA A 9 9.09 30.24 17.13
C ALA A 9 7.96 30.04 18.16
N LEU A 10 8.20 29.25 19.20
CA LEU A 10 7.23 29.06 20.29
C LEU A 10 6.89 30.37 21.00
N ASP A 11 7.88 31.20 21.33
CA ASP A 11 7.64 32.49 21.96
C ASP A 11 6.75 33.40 21.09
N ARG A 12 6.95 33.42 19.77
CA ARG A 12 6.07 34.15 18.85
C ARG A 12 4.67 33.54 18.80
N ILE A 13 4.55 32.22 18.76
CA ILE A 13 3.25 31.52 18.70
C ILE A 13 2.45 31.72 20.00
N ARG A 14 3.10 31.77 21.17
CA ARG A 14 2.45 32.11 22.46
C ARG A 14 1.74 33.46 22.38
N LEU A 15 2.33 34.46 21.73
CA LEU A 15 1.73 35.78 21.58
C LEU A 15 0.47 35.76 20.72
N MET A 16 0.37 34.87 19.72
CA MET A 16 -0.81 34.75 18.83
C MET A 16 -2.10 34.43 19.59
N GLN A 17 -2.02 33.82 20.79
CA GLN A 17 -3.20 33.54 21.61
C GLN A 17 -3.86 34.82 22.16
N THR A 18 -3.04 35.81 22.48
CA THR A 18 -3.45 37.02 23.20
C THR A 18 -3.51 38.26 22.32
N GLU A 19 -2.76 38.28 21.22
CA GLU A 19 -2.75 39.39 20.29
C GLU A 19 -3.98 39.36 19.37
N ASP A 20 -4.43 40.55 18.96
CA ASP A 20 -5.58 40.77 18.10
C ASP A 20 -5.15 41.41 16.76
N THR A 21 -3.93 41.10 16.29
CA THR A 21 -3.37 41.64 15.04
C THR A 21 -4.01 41.04 13.80
N VAL A 22 -4.35 39.75 13.83
CA VAL A 22 -5.19 39.11 12.80
C VAL A 22 -6.67 39.34 13.07
N GLY A 23 -7.37 39.90 12.07
CA GLY A 23 -8.80 40.18 12.12
C GLY A 23 -9.73 38.99 11.88
N GLU A 24 -11.02 39.17 12.15
CA GLU A 24 -12.07 38.23 11.72
C GLU A 24 -12.15 38.15 10.19
N PRO A 25 -12.41 36.96 9.59
CA PRO A 25 -12.80 35.70 10.23
C PRO A 25 -11.64 34.75 10.61
N TYR A 26 -10.37 35.15 10.43
CA TYR A 26 -9.20 34.26 10.53
C TYR A 26 -8.68 34.08 11.96
N LYS A 27 -9.08 34.95 12.87
CA LYS A 27 -8.61 34.98 14.26
C LYS A 27 -8.79 33.65 15.00
N ASP A 28 -9.97 33.01 14.90
CA ASP A 28 -10.25 31.73 15.57
C ASP A 28 -9.33 30.60 15.07
N TYR A 29 -9.05 30.57 13.76
CA TYR A 29 -8.14 29.59 13.15
C TYR A 29 -6.74 29.66 13.77
N PHE A 30 -6.13 30.84 13.79
CA PHE A 30 -4.75 30.98 14.28
C PHE A 30 -4.64 30.77 15.79
N LYS A 31 -5.66 31.14 16.57
CA LYS A 31 -5.70 30.83 18.00
C LYS A 31 -5.72 29.32 18.24
N LYS A 32 -6.53 28.57 17.50
CA LYS A 32 -6.54 27.10 17.58
C LYS A 32 -5.21 26.47 17.15
N MET A 33 -4.54 27.01 16.12
CA MET A 33 -3.21 26.55 15.70
C MET A 33 -2.15 26.82 16.78
N ALA A 34 -2.18 27.99 17.39
CA ALA A 34 -1.29 28.30 18.51
C ALA A 34 -1.55 27.38 19.71
N GLU A 35 -2.82 27.16 20.09
CA GLU A 35 -3.19 26.21 21.16
C GLU A 35 -2.69 24.79 20.88
N PHE A 36 -2.83 24.32 19.64
CA PHE A 36 -2.36 23.00 19.23
C PHE A 36 -0.84 22.89 19.32
N VAL A 37 -0.10 23.89 18.81
CA VAL A 37 1.38 23.92 18.90
C VAL A 37 1.86 23.92 20.37
N LEU A 38 1.22 24.70 21.24
CA LEU A 38 1.61 24.75 22.66
C LEU A 38 1.30 23.45 23.40
N MET A 39 0.25 22.74 23.00
CA MET A 39 0.00 21.39 23.50
C MET A 39 1.09 20.40 23.05
N LEU A 40 1.65 20.55 21.85
CA LEU A 40 2.77 19.72 21.38
C LEU A 40 4.07 20.02 22.13
N ASP A 41 4.30 21.28 22.52
CA ASP A 41 5.41 21.69 23.40
C ASP A 41 5.25 21.09 24.82
N GLU A 42 4.03 21.09 25.36
CA GLU A 42 3.69 20.37 26.61
C GLU A 42 4.03 18.88 26.50
N LEU A 43 3.59 18.21 25.43
CA LEU A 43 3.88 16.80 25.17
C LEU A 43 5.40 16.56 25.06
N ARG A 44 6.13 17.40 24.32
CA ARG A 44 7.58 17.30 24.18
C ARG A 44 8.27 17.36 25.54
N THR A 45 7.84 18.27 26.41
CA THR A 45 8.36 18.39 27.77
C THR A 45 8.10 17.11 28.57
N GLU A 46 6.89 16.56 28.52
CA GLU A 46 6.55 15.29 29.19
C GLU A 46 7.40 14.10 28.70
N LEU A 47 7.71 14.06 27.40
CA LEU A 47 8.56 13.02 26.80
C LEU A 47 10.03 13.17 27.22
N LEU A 48 10.59 14.38 27.15
CA LEU A 48 11.98 14.68 27.53
C LEU A 48 12.23 14.43 29.02
N ASP A 49 11.25 14.74 29.86
CA ASP A 49 11.33 14.49 31.31
C ASP A 49 11.11 13.01 31.69
N GLY A 50 10.79 12.15 30.71
CA GLY A 50 10.52 10.74 30.94
C GLY A 50 9.23 10.48 31.75
N ARG A 51 8.32 11.46 31.81
CA ARG A 51 7.03 11.36 32.52
C ARG A 51 6.00 10.64 31.67
N TYR A 52 5.94 10.93 30.37
CA TYR A 52 4.98 10.33 29.45
C TYR A 52 5.04 8.79 29.47
N GLN A 53 6.25 8.22 29.43
CA GLN A 53 6.49 6.77 29.42
C GLN A 53 6.03 6.07 30.71
N LYS A 54 5.83 6.83 31.80
CA LYS A 54 5.44 6.30 33.12
C LYS A 54 3.95 6.47 33.41
N LEU A 55 3.22 7.13 32.53
CA LEU A 55 1.78 7.32 32.68
C LEU A 55 1.04 5.98 32.73
N GLU A 56 -0.08 5.97 33.43
CA GLU A 56 -0.99 4.83 33.41
C GLU A 56 -1.70 4.73 32.06
N LEU A 57 -2.16 3.52 31.70
CA LEU A 57 -2.78 3.26 30.40
C LEU A 57 -3.93 4.22 30.06
N ASP A 58 -4.78 4.53 31.04
CA ASP A 58 -5.90 5.46 30.85
C ASP A 58 -5.47 6.90 30.62
N GLU A 59 -4.31 7.31 31.16
CA GLU A 59 -3.73 8.64 30.92
C GLU A 59 -3.12 8.72 29.53
N LEU A 60 -2.43 7.67 29.07
CA LEU A 60 -1.94 7.55 27.70
C LEU A 60 -3.08 7.59 26.68
N ARG A 61 -4.19 6.90 26.96
CA ARG A 61 -5.43 6.97 26.14
C ARG A 61 -6.01 8.38 26.07
N LYS A 62 -6.03 9.12 27.18
CA LYS A 62 -6.48 10.51 27.20
C LYS A 62 -5.57 11.41 26.36
N TRP A 63 -4.25 11.24 26.48
CA TRP A 63 -3.28 11.95 25.62
C TRP A 63 -3.49 11.63 24.15
N ASN A 64 -3.61 10.35 23.78
CA ASN A 64 -3.83 9.93 22.41
C ASN A 64 -5.12 10.54 21.83
N ARG A 65 -6.23 10.50 22.58
CA ARG A 65 -7.47 11.15 22.15
C ARG A 65 -7.34 12.66 22.03
N ARG A 66 -6.68 13.32 22.98
CA ARG A 66 -6.44 14.78 22.97
C ARG A 66 -5.64 15.20 21.73
N LEU A 67 -4.61 14.43 21.39
CA LEU A 67 -3.75 14.70 20.23
C LEU A 67 -4.50 14.61 18.90
N TYR A 68 -5.54 13.78 18.78
CA TYR A 68 -6.31 13.58 17.54
C TYR A 68 -7.71 14.17 17.54
N GLN A 69 -8.12 14.80 18.64
CA GLN A 69 -9.51 15.17 18.93
C GLN A 69 -10.23 15.87 17.76
N ASP A 70 -9.58 16.85 17.13
CA ASP A 70 -10.20 17.70 16.11
C ASP A 70 -10.42 16.99 14.76
N VAL A 71 -9.74 15.87 14.52
CA VAL A 71 -9.91 15.09 13.29
C VAL A 71 -10.76 13.83 13.50
N LEU A 72 -11.12 13.50 14.74
CA LEU A 72 -11.97 12.34 15.01
C LEU A 72 -13.39 12.51 14.43
N PRO A 73 -14.06 11.40 14.06
CA PRO A 73 -15.46 11.42 13.64
C PRO A 73 -16.36 12.17 14.63
N GLY A 74 -17.26 13.01 14.11
CA GLY A 74 -18.19 13.84 14.90
C GLY A 74 -17.62 15.17 15.42
N GLN A 75 -16.29 15.34 15.46
CA GLN A 75 -15.65 16.64 15.64
C GLN A 75 -15.17 17.24 14.31
N TYR A 76 -14.78 16.37 13.38
CA TYR A 76 -14.22 16.74 12.08
C TYR A 76 -15.12 17.71 11.29
N GLU A 77 -16.44 17.58 11.36
CA GLU A 77 -17.40 18.43 10.65
C GLU A 77 -17.36 19.90 11.09
N LYS A 78 -16.73 20.19 12.24
CA LYS A 78 -16.53 21.55 12.79
C LYS A 78 -15.06 21.92 12.91
N SER A 79 -14.17 21.11 12.34
CA SER A 79 -12.73 21.33 12.36
C SER A 79 -12.27 22.12 11.14
N TYR A 80 -11.26 22.96 11.31
CA TYR A 80 -10.59 23.62 10.19
C TYR A 80 -9.78 22.63 9.31
N ALA A 81 -9.57 21.41 9.79
CA ALA A 81 -9.12 20.31 8.93
C ALA A 81 -10.16 19.96 7.86
N ASN A 82 -11.46 20.10 8.12
CA ASN A 82 -12.47 19.76 7.12
C ASN A 82 -12.59 20.87 6.08
N PRO A 83 -12.31 20.61 4.78
CA PRO A 83 -12.32 21.66 3.76
C PRO A 83 -13.66 22.38 3.61
N ASP A 84 -14.79 21.71 3.85
CA ASP A 84 -16.11 22.37 3.80
C ASP A 84 -16.28 23.37 4.94
N TYR A 85 -15.85 22.99 6.14
CA TYR A 85 -15.90 23.89 7.29
C TYR A 85 -14.93 25.05 7.11
N ALA A 86 -13.68 24.77 6.72
CA ALA A 86 -12.67 25.79 6.47
C ALA A 86 -13.12 26.79 5.39
N CYS A 87 -13.60 26.32 4.24
CA CYS A 87 -14.08 27.18 3.16
C CYS A 87 -15.33 27.98 3.54
N LYS A 88 -16.23 27.40 4.34
CA LYS A 88 -17.42 28.10 4.84
C LYS A 88 -17.04 29.25 5.77
N MET A 89 -16.06 29.04 6.65
CA MET A 89 -15.68 30.03 7.66
C MET A 89 -14.72 31.11 7.11
N LEU A 90 -13.79 30.71 6.24
CA LEU A 90 -12.65 31.53 5.83
C LEU A 90 -12.72 31.95 4.35
N GLY A 91 -13.78 31.58 3.63
CA GLY A 91 -13.88 31.74 2.18
C GLY A 91 -13.13 30.63 1.44
N LYS A 92 -13.48 30.43 0.16
CA LYS A 92 -13.00 29.27 -0.62
C LYS A 92 -11.47 29.21 -0.73
N GLU A 93 -10.83 30.29 -1.17
CA GLU A 93 -9.38 30.27 -1.44
C GLU A 93 -8.56 30.16 -0.14
N SER A 94 -8.81 31.03 0.84
CA SER A 94 -8.12 30.98 2.13
C SER A 94 -8.44 29.71 2.92
N GLY A 95 -9.69 29.23 2.87
CA GLY A 95 -10.10 28.00 3.54
C GLY A 95 -9.38 26.76 3.01
N GLN A 96 -9.16 26.67 1.69
CA GLN A 96 -8.35 25.59 1.11
C GLN A 96 -6.90 25.63 1.58
N ILE A 97 -6.27 26.81 1.53
CA ILE A 97 -4.87 26.99 1.87
C ILE A 97 -4.63 26.74 3.37
N LEU A 98 -5.48 27.31 4.23
CA LEU A 98 -5.39 27.13 5.67
C LEU A 98 -5.82 25.72 6.10
N GLY A 99 -6.71 25.06 5.37
CA GLY A 99 -7.00 23.63 5.56
C GLY A 99 -5.76 22.75 5.32
N MET A 100 -5.00 23.02 4.26
CA MET A 100 -3.71 22.35 4.03
C MET A 100 -2.69 22.65 5.13
N LEU A 101 -2.56 23.92 5.55
CA LEU A 101 -1.66 24.28 6.66
C LEU A 101 -2.01 23.50 7.94
N TYR A 102 -3.30 23.43 8.24
CA TYR A 102 -3.81 22.67 9.38
C TYR A 102 -3.34 21.22 9.26
N ALA A 103 -3.60 20.55 8.12
CA ALA A 103 -3.20 19.17 7.91
C ALA A 103 -1.68 18.94 7.99
N GLU A 104 -0.87 19.86 7.46
CA GLU A 104 0.59 19.78 7.54
C GLU A 104 1.10 19.92 8.99
N LEU A 105 0.51 20.84 9.77
CA LEU A 105 0.84 21.02 11.20
C LEU A 105 0.48 19.79 12.03
N ARG A 106 -0.53 19.02 11.64
CA ARG A 106 -0.91 17.77 12.33
C ARG A 106 0.22 16.73 12.28
N GLY A 107 1.09 16.78 11.27
CA GLY A 107 2.31 15.97 11.21
C GLY A 107 3.27 16.21 12.39
N ALA A 108 3.20 17.38 13.05
CA ALA A 108 4.03 17.69 14.21
C ALA A 108 3.81 16.73 15.40
N VAL A 109 2.66 16.05 15.49
CA VAL A 109 2.42 15.02 16.52
C VAL A 109 3.52 13.97 16.47
N VAL A 110 3.74 13.35 15.31
CA VAL A 110 4.71 12.26 15.18
C VAL A 110 6.16 12.76 15.32
N TYR A 111 6.44 13.98 14.85
CA TYR A 111 7.76 14.59 14.96
C TYR A 111 8.18 14.86 16.41
N VAL A 112 7.23 15.15 17.31
CA VAL A 112 7.49 15.27 18.76
C VAL A 112 7.93 13.93 19.35
N PHE A 113 7.26 12.83 19.01
CA PHE A 113 7.64 11.49 19.49
C PHE A 113 8.99 11.03 18.94
N GLU A 114 9.29 11.34 17.68
CA GLU A 114 10.54 10.98 17.02
C GLU A 114 11.70 11.95 17.33
N GLY A 115 11.46 13.02 18.10
CA GLY A 115 12.48 14.01 18.45
C GLY A 115 12.97 14.86 17.27
N LYS A 116 12.20 14.96 16.18
CA LYS A 116 12.54 15.71 14.95
C LYS A 116 12.36 17.23 15.15
N THR A 117 13.16 17.82 16.03
CA THR A 117 13.06 19.24 16.43
C THR A 117 13.23 20.20 15.24
N GLU A 118 14.05 19.83 14.25
CA GLU A 118 14.20 20.62 13.01
C GLU A 118 12.89 20.73 12.24
N TYR A 119 12.12 19.64 12.15
CA TYR A 119 10.85 19.62 11.43
C TYR A 119 9.81 20.47 12.16
N LEU A 120 9.81 20.43 13.49
CA LEU A 120 8.95 21.26 14.32
C LEU A 120 9.26 22.74 14.12
N ALA A 121 10.54 23.13 14.17
CA ALA A 121 10.95 24.51 13.94
C ALA A 121 10.51 25.01 12.55
N ILE A 122 10.73 24.20 11.50
CA ILE A 122 10.32 24.51 10.13
C ILE A 122 8.80 24.71 10.02
N LEU A 123 8.00 23.80 10.60
CA LEU A 123 6.53 23.91 10.59
C LEU A 123 6.02 25.11 11.35
N TYR A 124 6.65 25.46 12.47
CA TYR A 124 6.25 26.59 13.30
C TYR A 124 6.63 27.91 12.63
N GLU A 125 7.78 27.98 11.97
CA GLU A 125 8.17 29.12 11.14
C GLU A 125 7.19 29.32 9.97
N LEU A 126 6.75 28.24 9.30
CA LEU A 126 5.71 28.31 8.28
C LEU A 126 4.39 28.88 8.84
N LEU A 127 3.95 28.41 10.01
CA LEU A 127 2.75 28.95 10.67
C LEU A 127 2.90 30.45 10.97
N ILE A 128 4.07 30.88 11.45
CA ILE A 128 4.37 32.29 11.76
C ILE A 128 4.38 33.13 10.48
N GLU A 129 5.01 32.66 9.41
CA GLU A 129 5.06 33.38 8.14
C GLU A 129 3.66 33.57 7.57
N VAL A 130 2.85 32.52 7.56
CA VAL A 130 1.45 32.59 7.14
C VAL A 130 0.65 33.51 8.08
N TYR A 131 0.81 33.41 9.40
CA TYR A 131 0.13 34.31 10.35
C TYR A 131 0.42 35.79 10.06
N ASN A 132 1.68 36.15 9.85
CA ASN A 132 2.09 37.53 9.59
C ASN A 132 1.46 38.08 8.30
N GLN A 133 1.29 37.26 7.26
CA GLN A 133 0.59 37.68 6.02
C GLN A 133 -0.90 37.99 6.25
N PHE A 134 -1.51 37.44 7.30
CA PHE A 134 -2.90 37.70 7.67
C PHE A 134 -3.06 38.83 8.70
N GLU A 135 -1.96 39.43 9.19
CA GLU A 135 -2.01 40.69 9.95
C GLU A 135 -2.30 41.89 9.02
N GLU A 136 -2.03 41.73 7.73
CA GLU A 136 -2.42 42.65 6.64
C GLU A 136 -3.62 42.10 5.84
N GLU A 137 -3.95 42.71 4.71
CA GLU A 137 -4.98 42.16 3.80
C GLU A 137 -4.43 40.88 3.15
N PRO A 138 -5.00 39.69 3.42
CA PRO A 138 -4.42 38.43 2.98
C PRO A 138 -4.57 38.29 1.46
N ASP A 139 -3.45 38.01 0.78
CA ASP A 139 -3.41 37.61 -0.63
C ASP A 139 -3.23 36.09 -0.73
N PRO A 140 -4.27 35.31 -1.12
CA PRO A 140 -4.18 33.86 -1.28
C PRO A 140 -3.03 33.41 -2.19
N LYS A 141 -2.63 34.24 -3.16
CA LYS A 141 -1.48 33.93 -4.02
C LYS A 141 -0.18 34.01 -3.24
N ALA A 142 0.04 35.06 -2.46
CA ALA A 142 1.23 35.21 -1.63
C ALA A 142 1.39 34.04 -0.64
N VAL A 143 0.27 33.59 -0.05
CA VAL A 143 0.29 32.43 0.86
C VAL A 143 0.66 31.14 0.12
N ARG A 144 0.13 30.91 -1.10
CA ARG A 144 0.54 29.77 -1.95
C ARG A 144 2.03 29.84 -2.32
N ASP A 145 2.55 31.04 -2.60
CA ASP A 145 3.97 31.23 -2.89
C ASP A 145 4.83 30.89 -1.65
N THR A 146 4.40 31.24 -0.43
CA THR A 146 5.06 30.78 0.81
C THR A 146 5.07 29.26 0.91
N PHE A 147 3.97 28.56 0.58
CA PHE A 147 3.96 27.10 0.55
C PHE A 147 4.87 26.50 -0.52
N TYR A 148 4.96 27.14 -1.69
CA TYR A 148 5.90 26.72 -2.74
C TYR A 148 7.34 26.79 -2.23
N TRP A 149 7.73 27.88 -1.56
CA TRP A 149 9.09 28.04 -1.03
C TRP A 149 9.36 27.10 0.15
N TYR A 150 8.41 26.97 1.08
CA TYR A 150 8.46 25.91 2.11
C TYR A 150 8.74 24.54 1.50
N ALA A 151 7.96 24.17 0.48
CA ALA A 151 8.10 22.88 -0.19
C ALA A 151 9.44 22.74 -0.91
N SER A 152 9.85 23.76 -1.66
CA SER A 152 11.07 23.75 -2.47
C SER A 152 12.35 23.79 -1.62
N ASP A 153 12.37 24.65 -0.59
CA ASP A 153 13.54 24.91 0.24
C ASP A 153 13.78 23.76 1.21
N TYR A 154 12.72 23.22 1.83
CA TYR A 154 12.84 22.11 2.77
C TYR A 154 12.68 20.73 2.12
N CYS A 155 12.54 20.67 0.80
CA CYS A 155 12.56 19.40 0.07
C CYS A 155 13.82 18.59 0.38
N ASP A 156 14.98 19.23 0.48
CA ASP A 156 16.27 18.57 0.78
C ASP A 156 16.45 18.15 2.24
N VAL A 157 15.52 18.53 3.11
CA VAL A 157 15.40 17.99 4.48
C VAL A 157 14.46 16.80 4.46
N PHE A 158 13.17 17.04 4.17
CA PHE A 158 12.13 16.01 4.29
C PHE A 158 12.33 14.83 3.32
N LEU A 159 12.65 15.09 2.04
CA LEU A 159 12.83 14.02 1.06
C LEU A 159 14.14 13.27 1.27
N ALA A 160 15.21 13.97 1.67
CA ALA A 160 16.50 13.35 1.91
C ALA A 160 16.44 12.39 3.11
N ASP A 161 15.88 12.87 4.23
CA ASP A 161 15.64 12.03 5.41
C ASP A 161 14.70 10.88 5.08
N ARG A 162 13.69 11.09 4.25
CA ARG A 162 12.80 10.01 3.82
C ARG A 162 13.52 8.88 3.08
N ILE A 163 14.55 9.20 2.29
CA ILE A 163 15.39 8.20 1.63
C ILE A 163 16.31 7.53 2.65
N ARG A 164 16.90 8.30 3.57
CA ARG A 164 17.75 7.79 4.64
C ARG A 164 17.03 6.78 5.52
N GLU A 165 15.82 7.10 5.96
CA GLU A 165 14.94 6.23 6.73
C GLU A 165 14.62 4.89 6.04
N GLN A 166 14.82 4.78 4.72
CA GLN A 166 14.58 3.55 3.96
C GLN A 166 15.83 2.67 3.80
N VAL A 167 17.03 3.23 3.99
CA VAL A 167 18.30 2.54 3.69
C VAL A 167 19.29 2.51 4.86
N LEU A 168 19.12 3.38 5.86
CA LEU A 168 19.98 3.51 7.02
C LEU A 168 19.36 2.85 8.26
N PRO A 169 19.93 1.76 8.79
CA PRO A 169 19.43 1.13 10.01
C PRO A 169 19.68 1.98 11.28
N GLU A 170 20.49 3.04 11.18
CA GLU A 170 20.70 3.99 12.27
C GLU A 170 19.47 4.86 12.55
N GLU A 171 18.60 5.07 11.55
CA GLU A 171 17.29 5.73 11.71
C GLU A 171 16.32 4.73 12.38
N SER A 172 16.47 4.55 13.69
CA SER A 172 16.10 3.32 14.41
C SER A 172 14.93 3.45 15.39
N PHE A 173 14.19 4.57 15.39
CA PHE A 173 13.12 4.86 16.36
C PHE A 173 12.19 3.68 16.67
N ALA A 174 11.58 3.08 15.64
CA ALA A 174 10.67 1.96 15.81
C ALA A 174 11.39 0.66 16.22
N THR A 175 12.56 0.38 15.61
CA THR A 175 13.38 -0.79 15.96
C THR A 175 13.76 -0.76 17.44
N ASP A 176 14.24 0.38 17.94
CA ASP A 176 14.64 0.55 19.34
C ASP A 176 13.45 0.36 20.28
N LEU A 177 12.29 0.90 19.93
CA LEU A 177 11.08 0.74 20.74
C LEU A 177 10.65 -0.74 20.84
N ILE A 178 10.63 -1.47 19.73
CA ILE A 178 10.25 -2.89 19.68
C ILE A 178 11.24 -3.77 20.47
N MET A 179 12.54 -3.51 20.28
CA MET A 179 13.57 -4.34 20.88
C MET A 179 13.70 -4.11 22.39
N ASN A 180 13.51 -2.87 22.85
CA ASN A 180 13.73 -2.48 24.24
C ASN A 180 12.47 -2.43 25.12
N SER A 181 11.26 -2.52 24.55
CA SER A 181 10.01 -2.54 25.32
C SER A 181 9.59 -3.94 25.79
N ASP A 182 8.85 -3.99 26.90
CA ASP A 182 8.04 -5.14 27.28
C ASP A 182 6.74 -5.13 26.45
N LEU A 183 6.68 -5.98 25.42
CA LEU A 183 5.55 -6.05 24.50
C LEU A 183 4.31 -6.74 25.11
N THR A 184 4.40 -7.25 26.34
CA THR A 184 3.23 -7.74 27.08
C THR A 184 2.46 -6.61 27.77
N ASP A 185 3.09 -5.43 27.91
CA ASP A 185 2.48 -4.23 28.47
C ASP A 185 2.03 -3.27 27.36
N LEU A 186 0.72 -3.24 27.09
CA LEU A 186 0.12 -2.47 25.99
C LEU A 186 0.41 -0.95 26.01
N ARG A 187 0.98 -0.40 27.10
CA ARG A 187 1.43 1.00 27.15
C ARG A 187 2.50 1.32 26.09
N TYR A 188 3.22 0.33 25.58
CA TYR A 188 4.23 0.55 24.53
C TYR A 188 3.63 1.12 23.23
N LEU A 189 2.37 0.77 22.89
CA LEU A 189 1.71 1.22 21.66
C LEU A 189 1.64 2.74 21.57
N TYR A 190 1.42 3.40 22.71
CA TYR A 190 1.31 4.86 22.81
C TYR A 190 2.66 5.59 22.70
N GLN A 191 3.77 4.86 22.73
CA GLN A 191 5.11 5.45 22.59
C GLN A 191 5.49 5.69 21.13
N PHE A 192 4.78 5.08 20.18
CA PHE A 192 4.99 5.30 18.75
C PHE A 192 4.47 6.66 18.26
N GLY A 193 3.63 7.36 19.02
CA GLY A 193 3.04 8.63 18.59
C GLY A 193 1.97 8.52 17.51
N GLU A 194 1.49 7.31 17.24
CA GLU A 194 0.36 7.05 16.33
C GLU A 194 -0.99 7.16 17.06
N TYR A 195 -2.08 7.32 16.30
CA TYR A 195 -3.41 7.13 16.85
C TYR A 195 -3.65 5.64 17.11
N ILE A 196 -4.14 5.29 18.30
CA ILE A 196 -4.38 3.91 18.71
C ILE A 196 -5.88 3.71 18.87
N SER A 197 -6.45 2.91 17.97
CA SER A 197 -7.85 2.50 17.99
C SER A 197 -8.01 1.11 18.63
N GLU A 198 -9.24 0.61 18.61
CA GLU A 198 -9.56 -0.75 19.02
C GLU A 198 -8.85 -1.84 18.23
N ASN A 199 -8.55 -1.58 16.96
CA ASN A 199 -7.88 -2.54 16.11
C ASN A 199 -6.46 -2.85 16.61
N GLU A 200 -5.66 -1.83 16.92
CA GLU A 200 -4.27 -2.02 17.35
C GLU A 200 -4.20 -2.67 18.74
N TRP A 201 -5.00 -2.19 19.72
CA TRP A 201 -4.88 -2.70 21.10
C TRP A 201 -5.43 -4.12 21.28
N LYS A 202 -6.55 -4.47 20.64
CA LYS A 202 -7.07 -5.83 20.70
C LYS A 202 -6.21 -6.81 19.89
N THR A 203 -5.60 -6.37 18.79
CA THR A 203 -4.63 -7.20 18.06
C THR A 203 -3.43 -7.52 18.94
N ALA A 204 -2.84 -6.52 19.60
CA ALA A 204 -1.74 -6.73 20.53
C ALA A 204 -2.14 -7.64 21.72
N GLU A 205 -3.34 -7.45 22.27
CA GLU A 205 -3.89 -8.28 23.35
C GLU A 205 -4.08 -9.73 22.91
N HIS A 206 -4.69 -9.96 21.74
CA HIS A 206 -4.89 -11.29 21.18
C HIS A 206 -3.56 -11.97 20.91
N LEU A 207 -2.59 -11.27 20.28
CA LEU A 207 -1.25 -11.81 20.09
C LEU A 207 -0.56 -12.14 21.41
N ASN A 208 -0.79 -11.40 22.49
CA ASN A 208 -0.27 -11.74 23.83
C ASN A 208 -0.92 -12.99 24.44
N SER A 209 -2.16 -13.32 24.04
CA SER A 209 -2.84 -14.55 24.45
C SER A 209 -2.30 -15.80 23.74
N LEU A 210 -1.69 -15.65 22.56
CA LEU A 210 -1.18 -16.76 21.77
C LEU A 210 0.08 -17.39 22.38
N PRO A 211 0.23 -18.74 22.25
CA PRO A 211 1.46 -19.42 22.61
C PRO A 211 2.68 -18.85 21.85
N GLU A 212 3.84 -18.82 22.51
CA GLU A 212 5.09 -18.34 21.90
C GLU A 212 5.46 -19.14 20.64
N GLU A 213 5.10 -20.42 20.57
CA GLU A 213 5.31 -21.25 19.38
C GLU A 213 4.51 -20.75 18.17
N THR A 214 3.29 -20.26 18.39
CA THR A 214 2.44 -19.70 17.33
C THR A 214 3.03 -18.37 16.82
N ILE A 215 3.45 -17.49 17.73
CA ILE A 215 4.11 -16.23 17.35
C ILE A 215 5.38 -16.47 16.54
N ARG A 216 6.20 -17.44 16.98
CA ARG A 216 7.39 -17.84 16.23
C ARG A 216 7.01 -18.39 14.85
N LYS A 217 5.98 -19.24 14.75
CA LYS A 217 5.52 -19.78 13.47
C LYS A 217 5.08 -18.67 12.50
N MET A 218 4.37 -17.65 12.98
CA MET A 218 3.95 -16.49 12.17
C MET A 218 5.17 -15.75 11.62
N ALA A 219 6.18 -15.48 12.46
CA ALA A 219 7.41 -14.82 12.05
C ALA A 219 8.27 -15.69 11.12
N ASP A 220 8.37 -17.00 11.38
CA ASP A 220 9.15 -17.95 10.58
C ASP A 220 8.58 -18.05 9.16
N VAL A 221 7.26 -18.18 9.01
CA VAL A 221 6.60 -18.23 7.69
C VAL A 221 6.84 -16.94 6.90
N TYR A 222 6.65 -15.79 7.56
CA TYR A 222 6.90 -14.48 6.97
C TYR A 222 8.35 -14.26 6.53
N THR A 223 9.32 -14.63 7.38
CA THR A 223 10.75 -14.42 7.08
C THR A 223 11.34 -15.49 6.16
N GLU A 224 10.88 -16.74 6.23
CA GLU A 224 11.31 -17.78 5.30
C GLU A 224 10.73 -17.59 3.90
N GLY A 225 9.50 -17.07 3.77
CA GLY A 225 8.98 -16.61 2.48
C GLY A 225 10.01 -15.68 1.84
N TYR A 226 10.39 -14.62 2.54
CA TYR A 226 11.41 -13.67 2.08
C TYR A 226 12.70 -14.32 1.59
N ARG A 227 13.27 -15.23 2.39
CA ARG A 227 14.50 -15.94 2.03
C ARG A 227 14.32 -16.85 0.81
N ILE A 228 13.18 -17.54 0.70
CA ILE A 228 12.87 -18.42 -0.44
C ILE A 228 12.70 -17.60 -1.72
N GLY A 229 12.07 -16.42 -1.66
CA GLY A 229 11.98 -15.52 -2.82
C GLY A 229 13.35 -15.19 -3.43
N PHE A 230 14.39 -14.97 -2.60
CA PHE A 230 15.77 -14.83 -3.09
C PHE A 230 16.30 -16.11 -3.76
N VAL A 231 16.04 -17.28 -3.18
CA VAL A 231 16.50 -18.57 -3.72
C VAL A 231 15.86 -18.86 -5.08
N ASN A 232 14.54 -18.74 -5.19
CA ASN A 232 13.78 -19.10 -6.39
C ASN A 232 14.10 -18.18 -7.57
N THR A 233 14.38 -16.91 -7.29
CA THR A 233 14.77 -15.93 -8.31
C THR A 233 16.28 -15.89 -8.58
N GLY A 234 17.07 -16.77 -7.94
CA GLY A 234 18.52 -16.83 -8.12
C GLY A 234 19.27 -15.57 -7.65
N LYS A 235 18.67 -14.79 -6.75
CA LYS A 235 19.22 -13.53 -6.25
C LYS A 235 20.14 -13.80 -5.06
N ASP A 236 21.30 -13.16 -5.06
CA ASP A 236 22.31 -13.32 -4.01
C ASP A 236 22.02 -12.39 -2.82
N LEU A 237 21.37 -12.94 -1.80
CA LEU A 237 21.05 -12.24 -0.56
C LEU A 237 22.30 -11.71 0.17
N SER A 238 23.47 -12.37 0.03
CA SER A 238 24.69 -11.99 0.76
C SER A 238 25.25 -10.62 0.36
N LYS A 239 24.79 -10.07 -0.77
CA LYS A 239 25.11 -8.71 -1.22
C LYS A 239 24.31 -7.64 -0.49
N LYS A 240 23.29 -8.03 0.28
CA LYS A 240 22.36 -7.12 0.94
C LYS A 240 22.66 -7.00 2.43
N SER A 241 22.30 -5.86 3.00
CA SER A 241 22.64 -5.48 4.37
C SER A 241 21.43 -5.03 5.20
N VAL A 242 20.35 -4.57 4.55
CA VAL A 242 19.15 -4.09 5.24
C VAL A 242 17.89 -4.69 4.64
N VAL A 243 16.93 -4.98 5.51
CA VAL A 243 15.55 -5.35 5.14
C VAL A 243 14.60 -4.28 5.64
N ASN A 244 13.63 -3.90 4.83
CA ASN A 244 12.65 -2.92 5.25
C ASN A 244 11.38 -3.57 5.77
N ILE A 245 11.12 -3.47 7.07
CA ILE A 245 9.91 -4.05 7.67
C ILE A 245 8.81 -2.99 7.69
N ARG A 246 7.65 -3.33 7.12
CA ARG A 246 6.44 -2.48 7.07
C ARG A 246 5.30 -3.23 7.74
N TYR A 247 4.60 -2.60 8.67
CA TYR A 247 3.57 -3.28 9.45
C TYR A 247 2.62 -2.29 10.13
N ILE A 248 1.45 -2.74 10.54
CA ILE A 248 0.53 -1.93 11.35
C ILE A 248 0.77 -2.20 12.84
N LEU A 249 0.69 -1.16 13.67
CA LEU A 249 0.86 -1.31 15.12
C LEU A 249 -0.06 -2.39 15.71
N GLY A 250 0.45 -3.08 16.72
CA GLY A 250 -0.18 -4.24 17.33
C GLY A 250 0.53 -5.55 17.01
N PHE A 251 1.30 -5.62 15.92
CA PHE A 251 2.06 -6.82 15.51
C PHE A 251 3.49 -6.89 16.04
N GLU A 252 3.89 -6.01 16.96
CA GLU A 252 5.29 -5.85 17.39
C GLU A 252 5.87 -7.14 17.97
N ARG A 253 5.06 -7.98 18.61
CA ARG A 253 5.51 -9.28 19.14
C ARG A 253 5.99 -10.22 18.03
N VAL A 254 5.30 -10.22 16.88
CA VAL A 254 5.70 -10.97 15.67
C VAL A 254 6.89 -10.28 14.99
N VAL A 255 6.86 -8.96 14.88
CA VAL A 255 7.96 -8.18 14.26
C VAL A 255 9.27 -8.36 15.02
N LYS A 256 9.26 -8.42 16.36
CA LYS A 256 10.44 -8.71 17.19
C LYS A 256 11.08 -10.05 16.80
N LYS A 257 10.27 -11.08 16.58
CA LYS A 257 10.75 -12.39 16.07
C LYS A 257 11.22 -12.33 14.63
N ALA A 258 10.57 -11.53 13.78
CA ALA A 258 11.03 -11.32 12.42
C ALA A 258 12.40 -10.64 12.37
N ILE A 259 12.65 -9.62 13.22
CA ILE A 259 13.95 -8.96 13.38
C ILE A 259 15.02 -10.00 13.74
N GLU A 260 14.78 -10.83 14.77
CA GLU A 260 15.70 -11.90 15.16
C GLU A 260 15.98 -12.89 14.01
N ASN A 261 15.00 -13.17 13.15
CA ASN A 261 15.17 -14.04 11.99
C ASN A 261 15.98 -13.38 10.87
N PHE A 262 15.70 -12.12 10.55
CA PHE A 262 16.46 -11.37 9.55
C PHE A 262 17.92 -11.13 9.95
N GLU A 263 18.20 -10.93 11.23
CA GLU A 263 19.57 -10.84 11.75
C GLU A 263 20.35 -12.14 11.48
N LYS A 264 19.73 -13.32 11.63
CA LYS A 264 20.34 -14.61 11.27
C LYS A 264 20.64 -14.73 9.77
N MET A 265 19.90 -13.99 8.93
CA MET A 265 20.14 -13.89 7.48
C MET A 265 21.19 -12.82 7.12
N GLY A 266 21.73 -12.09 8.10
CA GLY A 266 22.73 -11.04 7.90
C GLY A 266 22.14 -9.67 7.57
N LEU A 267 20.83 -9.47 7.76
CA LEU A 267 20.13 -8.21 7.47
C LEU A 267 19.84 -7.44 8.75
N LYS A 268 20.06 -6.13 8.72
CA LYS A 268 19.58 -5.21 9.76
C LYS A 268 18.17 -4.71 9.41
N PRO A 269 17.28 -4.54 10.40
CA PRO A 269 15.96 -4.00 10.15
C PRO A 269 16.02 -2.48 9.90
N VAL A 270 15.25 -2.03 8.92
CA VAL A 270 14.93 -0.62 8.68
C VAL A 270 13.40 -0.48 8.79
N ILE A 271 12.93 0.25 9.79
CA ILE A 271 11.50 0.36 10.14
C ILE A 271 11.13 1.84 10.24
N TYR A 272 10.54 2.38 9.18
CA TYR A 272 10.21 3.80 9.06
C TYR A 272 8.71 4.03 9.03
N ARG A 273 8.26 5.19 9.51
CA ARG A 273 6.83 5.55 9.60
C ARG A 273 6.22 5.83 8.23
N ALA A 274 4.93 5.61 8.04
CA ALA A 274 4.20 6.21 6.93
C ALA A 274 4.39 7.75 6.90
N ALA A 275 4.66 8.29 5.71
CA ALA A 275 4.91 9.71 5.54
C ALA A 275 3.64 10.54 5.83
N VAL A 276 3.78 11.62 6.62
CA VAL A 276 2.66 12.50 7.02
C VAL A 276 2.68 13.87 6.34
N SER A 277 3.86 14.36 5.92
CA SER A 277 3.99 15.66 5.25
C SER A 277 3.51 15.61 3.80
N VAL A 278 2.86 16.67 3.35
CA VAL A 278 2.47 16.89 1.94
C VAL A 278 3.66 16.81 0.97
N LEU A 279 4.89 17.01 1.45
CA LEU A 279 6.11 16.95 0.63
C LEU A 279 6.50 15.51 0.24
N THR A 280 6.13 14.54 1.07
CA THR A 280 6.62 13.15 0.98
C THR A 280 5.52 12.09 0.97
N LYS A 281 4.30 12.41 1.43
CA LYS A 281 3.16 11.49 1.39
C LYS A 281 2.75 11.18 -0.05
N ARG A 282 2.21 9.99 -0.27
CA ARG A 282 1.67 9.56 -1.57
C ARG A 282 0.15 9.49 -1.46
N GLN A 283 -0.51 10.61 -1.69
CA GLN A 283 -1.96 10.75 -1.51
C GLN A 283 -2.38 10.29 -0.09
N HIS A 284 -3.35 9.39 0.00
CA HIS A 284 -3.86 8.79 1.24
C HIS A 284 -3.14 7.45 1.59
N ILE A 285 -2.23 6.98 0.74
CA ILE A 285 -1.58 5.66 0.88
C ILE A 285 -0.51 5.71 1.97
N LYS A 286 -0.60 4.80 2.95
CA LYS A 286 0.39 4.66 4.03
C LYS A 286 1.39 3.55 3.71
N ILE A 287 2.68 3.93 3.61
CA ILE A 287 3.79 3.00 3.34
C ILE A 287 4.83 3.16 4.43
N GLY A 288 5.12 2.09 5.16
CA GLY A 288 5.97 2.10 6.36
C GLY A 288 5.27 1.37 7.49
N TYR A 289 5.55 1.75 8.73
CA TYR A 289 4.67 1.44 9.86
C TYR A 289 3.70 2.60 10.15
N TYR A 290 2.52 2.27 10.66
CA TYR A 290 1.51 3.25 11.08
C TYR A 290 0.54 2.61 12.09
N GLY A 291 -0.19 3.42 12.86
CA GLY A 291 -1.28 2.95 13.72
C GLY A 291 -2.63 3.11 13.02
N ALA A 292 -3.71 3.32 13.77
CA ALA A 292 -5.02 3.52 13.18
C ALA A 292 -5.11 4.82 12.38
N VAL A 293 -5.92 4.79 11.32
CA VAL A 293 -6.36 6.00 10.64
C VAL A 293 -7.44 6.67 11.48
N ALA A 294 -7.10 7.77 12.17
CA ALA A 294 -8.02 8.49 13.04
C ALA A 294 -9.33 8.90 12.35
N ASN A 295 -9.26 9.21 11.05
CA ASN A 295 -10.43 9.50 10.21
C ASN A 295 -10.07 9.34 8.72
N LYS A 296 -10.68 8.34 8.05
CA LYS A 296 -10.42 8.05 6.63
C LYS A 296 -10.88 9.18 5.69
N GLN A 297 -11.96 9.89 6.04
CA GLN A 297 -12.41 11.06 5.27
C GLN A 297 -11.41 12.22 5.33
N TYR A 298 -10.74 12.43 6.47
CA TYR A 298 -9.68 13.41 6.59
C TYR A 298 -8.50 13.10 5.66
N GLU A 299 -8.01 11.85 5.64
CA GLU A 299 -6.94 11.46 4.72
C GLU A 299 -7.35 11.61 3.25
N TYR A 300 -8.60 11.27 2.92
CA TYR A 300 -9.15 11.43 1.56
C TYR A 300 -9.27 12.91 1.14
N ASP A 301 -9.78 13.77 2.02
CA ASP A 301 -9.98 15.21 1.77
C ASP A 301 -8.65 15.93 1.48
N HIS A 302 -7.55 15.47 2.10
CA HIS A 302 -6.21 16.07 2.00
C HIS A 302 -5.26 15.33 1.06
N LYS A 303 -5.74 14.35 0.29
CA LYS A 303 -4.88 13.51 -0.56
C LYS A 303 -4.19 14.30 -1.69
N ASP A 304 -4.82 15.38 -2.15
CA ASP A 304 -4.38 16.17 -3.31
C ASP A 304 -3.95 17.60 -2.93
N ASP A 305 -3.65 17.86 -1.65
CA ASP A 305 -3.24 19.19 -1.15
C ASP A 305 -2.03 19.77 -1.90
N GLN A 306 -1.12 18.92 -2.39
CA GLN A 306 0.01 19.34 -3.22
C GLN A 306 -0.41 20.13 -4.47
N ALA A 307 -1.65 19.99 -4.94
CA ALA A 307 -2.19 20.74 -6.07
C ALA A 307 -2.12 22.27 -5.86
N LEU A 308 -2.04 22.74 -4.60
CA LEU A 308 -1.99 24.17 -4.26
C LEU A 308 -0.65 24.83 -4.59
N PHE A 309 0.46 24.09 -4.66
CA PHE A 309 1.80 24.64 -4.89
C PHE A 309 2.60 23.86 -5.94
N MET A 310 2.22 22.63 -6.29
CA MET A 310 3.00 21.79 -7.18
C MET A 310 3.03 22.36 -8.61
N ASP A 311 4.25 22.58 -9.10
CA ASP A 311 4.54 22.89 -10.49
C ASP A 311 5.70 22.03 -11.02
N LYS A 312 6.06 22.26 -12.28
CA LYS A 312 7.18 21.56 -12.92
C LYS A 312 8.51 21.77 -12.20
N LYS A 313 8.81 23.00 -11.75
CA LYS A 313 10.11 23.33 -11.14
C LYS A 313 10.29 22.60 -9.80
N TYR A 314 9.23 22.55 -9.00
CA TYR A 314 9.22 21.80 -7.75
C TYR A 314 9.46 20.31 -7.98
N LEU A 315 8.81 19.70 -8.99
CA LEU A 315 9.04 18.29 -9.31
C LEU A 315 10.46 18.00 -9.81
N GLU A 316 11.07 18.91 -10.59
CA GLU A 316 12.49 18.80 -10.95
C GLU A 316 13.39 18.91 -9.71
N ARG A 317 13.10 19.85 -8.80
CA ARG A 317 13.82 19.99 -7.53
C ARG A 317 13.75 18.71 -6.70
N LYS A 318 12.58 18.07 -6.60
CA LYS A 318 12.44 16.75 -5.92
C LYS A 318 13.36 15.70 -6.54
N LEU A 319 13.39 15.61 -7.87
CA LEU A 319 14.25 14.65 -8.57
C LEU A 319 15.75 14.94 -8.35
N GLU A 320 16.15 16.22 -8.36
CA GLU A 320 17.54 16.63 -8.07
C GLU A 320 17.97 16.27 -6.64
N VAL A 321 17.11 16.54 -5.65
CA VAL A 321 17.34 16.18 -4.24
C VAL A 321 17.44 14.67 -4.07
N MET A 322 16.50 13.94 -4.67
CA MET A 322 16.49 12.48 -4.64
C MET A 322 17.76 11.89 -5.26
N GLN A 323 18.17 12.39 -6.43
CA GLN A 323 19.40 11.95 -7.09
C GLN A 323 20.63 12.22 -6.24
N THR A 324 20.73 13.42 -5.65
CA THR A 324 21.85 13.81 -4.79
C THR A 324 21.92 12.93 -3.54
N THR A 325 20.77 12.68 -2.90
CA THR A 325 20.69 11.86 -1.70
C THR A 325 21.07 10.40 -1.99
N TYR A 326 20.58 9.84 -3.09
CA TYR A 326 20.96 8.49 -3.49
C TYR A 326 22.43 8.37 -3.87
N GLU A 327 23.04 9.39 -4.49
CA GLU A 327 24.47 9.33 -4.78
C GLU A 327 25.30 9.40 -3.49
N HIS A 328 24.87 10.16 -2.47
CA HIS A 328 25.50 10.16 -1.15
C HIS A 328 25.36 8.82 -0.40
N HIS A 329 24.21 8.14 -0.54
CA HIS A 329 23.89 6.88 0.14
C HIS A 329 23.87 5.67 -0.81
N LYS A 330 24.67 5.72 -1.87
CA LYS A 330 24.63 4.75 -2.98
C LYS A 330 24.94 3.33 -2.54
N LYS A 331 25.87 3.19 -1.60
CA LYS A 331 26.28 1.89 -1.07
C LYS A 331 25.16 1.28 -0.22
N GLU A 332 24.55 2.09 0.62
CA GLU A 332 23.46 1.70 1.51
C GLU A 332 22.20 1.36 0.71
N ALA A 333 21.86 2.16 -0.30
CA ALA A 333 20.78 1.89 -1.24
C ALA A 333 20.99 0.58 -2.01
N ALA A 334 22.20 0.29 -2.49
CA ALA A 334 22.51 -0.98 -3.14
C ALA A 334 22.37 -2.19 -2.18
N GLY A 335 22.60 -1.97 -0.89
CA GLY A 335 22.44 -2.95 0.19
C GLY A 335 20.98 -3.23 0.58
N PHE A 336 20.00 -2.52 0.01
CA PHE A 336 18.58 -2.75 0.28
C PHE A 336 18.10 -4.08 -0.30
N ALA A 337 17.68 -4.99 0.59
CA ALA A 337 17.19 -6.33 0.23
C ALA A 337 15.73 -6.32 -0.25
N GLY A 338 15.00 -5.24 0.00
CA GLY A 338 13.57 -5.13 -0.32
C GLY A 338 12.65 -5.14 0.90
N PRO A 339 11.35 -4.87 0.69
CA PRO A 339 10.39 -4.76 1.77
C PRO A 339 9.89 -6.14 2.22
N ALA A 340 9.65 -6.26 3.52
CA ALA A 340 8.91 -7.35 4.13
C ALA A 340 7.69 -6.71 4.83
N CYS A 341 6.49 -7.04 4.40
CA CYS A 341 5.25 -6.36 4.77
C CYS A 341 4.33 -7.29 5.57
N ILE A 342 3.82 -6.80 6.71
CA ILE A 342 2.66 -7.37 7.40
C ILE A 342 1.52 -6.40 7.17
N ASP A 343 0.56 -6.80 6.34
CA ASP A 343 -0.62 -6.01 6.01
C ASP A 343 -1.82 -6.43 6.88
N MET A 344 -2.87 -5.62 6.85
CA MET A 344 -4.09 -5.89 7.60
C MET A 344 -5.35 -5.80 6.75
N PHE A 345 -6.42 -6.45 7.20
CA PHE A 345 -7.71 -6.39 6.53
C PHE A 345 -8.86 -6.58 7.51
N GLY A 346 -10.10 -6.39 7.07
CA GLY A 346 -11.28 -6.59 7.92
C GLY A 346 -11.96 -5.32 8.41
N GLU A 347 -11.33 -4.15 8.20
CA GLU A 347 -11.94 -2.85 8.46
C GLU A 347 -13.24 -2.67 7.67
N GLU A 348 -14.13 -1.82 8.18
CA GLU A 348 -15.31 -1.37 7.48
C GLU A 348 -14.89 -0.67 6.17
N PRO A 349 -15.49 -1.07 5.03
CA PRO A 349 -15.26 -0.39 3.77
C PRO A 349 -15.57 1.10 3.89
N PHE A 350 -14.66 1.92 3.39
CA PHE A 350 -14.81 3.37 3.41
C PHE A 350 -15.37 3.85 2.07
N GLU A 351 -16.57 4.43 2.09
CA GLU A 351 -17.11 5.19 0.96
C GLU A 351 -16.82 6.69 1.18
N PRO A 352 -15.89 7.30 0.41
CA PRO A 352 -15.56 8.70 0.59
C PRO A 352 -16.67 9.63 0.12
N GLU A 353 -16.92 10.68 0.90
CA GLU A 353 -17.73 11.81 0.45
C GLU A 353 -16.90 12.73 -0.45
N VAL A 354 -17.37 12.96 -1.68
CA VAL A 354 -16.72 13.88 -2.62
C VAL A 354 -17.11 15.31 -2.30
N LYS A 355 -16.11 16.16 -2.04
CA LYS A 355 -16.30 17.57 -1.73
C LYS A 355 -15.81 18.48 -2.85
N GLU A 356 -16.50 19.60 -3.07
CA GLU A 356 -16.09 20.63 -4.03
C GLU A 356 -15.05 21.61 -3.46
N THR A 357 -14.82 21.55 -2.15
CA THR A 357 -13.93 22.42 -1.39
C THR A 357 -12.52 21.87 -1.28
N VAL A 358 -12.26 20.61 -1.63
CA VAL A 358 -10.90 20.03 -1.64
C VAL A 358 -10.03 20.63 -2.74
N ALA A 359 -8.71 20.59 -2.56
CA ALA A 359 -7.78 20.85 -3.65
C ALA A 359 -7.91 19.77 -4.72
N LYS A 360 -7.90 20.16 -5.99
CA LYS A 360 -8.01 19.23 -7.13
C LYS A 360 -6.84 19.47 -8.08
N LEU A 361 -6.16 18.40 -8.46
CA LEU A 361 -5.11 18.46 -9.48
C LEU A 361 -5.71 18.93 -10.81
N SER A 362 -5.04 19.87 -11.47
CA SER A 362 -5.34 20.20 -12.87
C SER A 362 -4.84 19.09 -13.80
N LYS A 363 -5.39 19.00 -15.03
CA LYS A 363 -4.91 18.04 -16.04
C LYS A 363 -3.39 18.12 -16.28
N SER A 364 -2.85 19.34 -16.30
CA SER A 364 -1.40 19.54 -16.44
C SER A 364 -0.63 18.99 -15.24
N GLN A 365 -1.17 19.11 -14.03
CA GLN A 365 -0.57 18.56 -12.82
C GLN A 365 -0.63 17.03 -12.80
N GLU A 366 -1.74 16.43 -13.24
CA GLU A 366 -1.86 14.98 -13.39
C GLU A 366 -0.82 14.42 -14.38
N GLU A 367 -0.68 15.03 -15.55
CA GLU A 367 0.35 14.65 -16.54
C GLU A 367 1.77 14.78 -15.98
N MET A 368 2.04 15.84 -15.21
CA MET A 368 3.34 16.05 -14.57
C MET A 368 3.64 15.00 -13.50
N ILE A 369 2.64 14.57 -12.71
CA ILE A 369 2.80 13.50 -11.72
C ILE A 369 3.13 12.18 -12.40
N LEU A 370 2.44 11.82 -13.49
CA LEU A 370 2.74 10.59 -14.24
C LEU A 370 4.18 10.59 -14.78
N GLN A 371 4.66 11.74 -15.29
CA GLN A 371 6.05 11.89 -15.73
C GLN A 371 7.04 11.81 -14.57
N TYR A 372 6.71 12.44 -13.45
CA TYR A 372 7.52 12.39 -12.24
C TYR A 372 7.62 10.96 -11.70
N ASP A 373 6.52 10.23 -11.59
CA ASP A 373 6.49 8.83 -11.11
C ASP A 373 7.34 7.92 -11.98
N SER A 374 7.28 8.10 -13.30
CA SER A 374 8.13 7.35 -14.24
C SER A 374 9.61 7.62 -14.04
N ARG A 375 10.01 8.90 -13.90
CA ARG A 375 11.42 9.29 -13.67
C ARG A 375 11.90 8.87 -12.28
N GLN A 376 11.06 9.00 -11.27
CA GLN A 376 11.33 8.58 -9.90
C GLN A 376 11.57 7.06 -9.87
N SER A 377 10.69 6.27 -10.48
CA SER A 377 10.81 4.80 -10.52
C SER A 377 12.12 4.34 -11.19
N GLN A 378 12.47 4.96 -12.33
CA GLN A 378 13.77 4.74 -13.00
C GLN A 378 14.95 5.05 -12.07
N MET A 379 14.90 6.17 -11.35
CA MET A 379 15.95 6.57 -10.43
C MET A 379 16.06 5.62 -9.24
N VAL A 380 14.94 5.22 -8.62
CA VAL A 380 14.94 4.20 -7.56
C VAL A 380 15.59 2.93 -8.06
N ASN A 381 15.21 2.43 -9.24
CA ASN A 381 15.77 1.18 -9.77
C ASN A 381 17.27 1.28 -10.09
N GLN A 382 17.78 2.48 -10.42
CA GLN A 382 19.21 2.71 -10.66
C GLN A 382 20.06 2.51 -9.39
N TYR A 383 19.54 2.92 -8.22
CA TYR A 383 20.28 2.86 -6.95
C TYR A 383 19.89 1.64 -6.10
N ILE A 384 18.61 1.31 -6.08
CA ILE A 384 18.00 0.13 -5.45
C ILE A 384 17.60 -0.82 -6.57
N LYS A 385 18.54 -1.66 -6.99
CA LYS A 385 18.35 -2.58 -8.12
C LYS A 385 17.22 -3.57 -7.85
N GLY A 386 16.11 -3.40 -8.55
CA GLY A 386 14.97 -4.32 -8.54
C GLY A 386 15.38 -5.77 -8.79
N GLU A 387 16.36 -5.94 -9.69
CA GLU A 387 16.89 -7.24 -10.06
C GLU A 387 17.67 -7.98 -8.96
N GLU A 388 18.14 -7.26 -7.94
CA GLU A 388 18.92 -7.86 -6.85
C GLU A 388 18.14 -7.97 -5.53
N ARG A 389 16.89 -7.50 -5.47
CA ARG A 389 16.06 -7.50 -4.25
C ARG A 389 14.86 -8.42 -4.36
N SER A 390 14.30 -8.83 -3.22
CA SER A 390 13.04 -9.58 -3.14
C SER A 390 12.02 -8.79 -2.33
N PHE A 391 10.83 -9.35 -2.11
CA PHE A 391 9.91 -8.83 -1.11
C PHE A 391 9.15 -9.97 -0.46
N THR A 392 8.43 -9.67 0.61
CA THR A 392 7.40 -10.56 1.14
C THR A 392 6.22 -9.76 1.65
N ILE A 393 5.03 -10.30 1.49
CA ILE A 393 3.82 -9.75 2.08
C ILE A 393 2.98 -10.87 2.69
N ILE A 394 2.41 -10.59 3.86
CA ILE A 394 1.49 -11.47 4.59
C ILE A 394 0.40 -10.59 5.21
N ALA A 395 -0.84 -11.06 5.27
CA ALA A 395 -1.95 -10.28 5.82
C ALA A 395 -2.66 -10.98 6.98
N TYR A 396 -3.20 -10.18 7.91
CA TYR A 396 -3.97 -10.65 9.07
C TYR A 396 -5.23 -9.79 9.29
N PRO A 397 -6.31 -10.36 9.85
CA PRO A 397 -7.52 -9.59 10.10
C PRO A 397 -7.34 -8.65 11.30
N VAL A 398 -8.14 -7.59 11.35
CA VAL A 398 -8.30 -6.71 12.52
C VAL A 398 -9.63 -6.96 13.24
N PRO A 399 -9.75 -6.58 14.54
CA PRO A 399 -10.97 -6.74 15.34
C PRO A 399 -12.27 -6.29 14.69
N GLU A 400 -12.24 -5.23 13.90
CA GLU A 400 -13.38 -4.69 13.13
C GLU A 400 -14.00 -5.69 12.13
N ILE A 401 -13.31 -6.81 11.84
CA ILE A 401 -13.83 -7.86 10.98
C ILE A 401 -15.14 -8.47 11.50
N GLY A 402 -15.33 -8.50 12.83
CA GLY A 402 -16.58 -8.92 13.48
C GLY A 402 -16.37 -9.63 14.82
N GLU A 403 -17.48 -10.05 15.45
CA GLU A 403 -17.48 -10.69 16.77
C GLU A 403 -16.65 -12.00 16.85
N GLN A 404 -16.48 -12.69 15.71
CA GLN A 404 -15.67 -13.90 15.59
C GLN A 404 -14.19 -13.63 15.27
N TYR A 405 -13.69 -12.42 15.57
CA TYR A 405 -12.34 -11.97 15.26
C TYR A 405 -11.25 -13.00 15.58
N GLU A 406 -11.22 -13.54 16.80
CA GLU A 406 -10.18 -14.49 17.24
C GLU A 406 -10.21 -15.79 16.42
N GLU A 407 -11.41 -16.33 16.16
CA GLU A 407 -11.59 -17.53 15.34
C GLU A 407 -11.16 -17.30 13.89
N ILE A 408 -11.45 -16.12 13.35
CA ILE A 408 -11.02 -15.73 12.00
C ILE A 408 -9.50 -15.56 11.98
N PHE A 409 -8.90 -14.92 12.99
CA PHE A 409 -7.46 -14.73 13.11
C PHE A 409 -6.72 -16.08 13.11
N ASP A 410 -7.20 -17.06 13.88
CA ASP A 410 -6.65 -18.42 13.92
C ASP A 410 -6.76 -19.14 12.57
N GLU A 411 -7.88 -18.99 11.86
CA GLU A 411 -8.05 -19.54 10.51
C GLU A 411 -7.10 -18.88 9.50
N ILE A 412 -6.82 -17.59 9.64
CA ILE A 412 -5.85 -16.89 8.80
C ILE A 412 -4.41 -17.33 9.12
N ILE A 413 -4.06 -17.58 10.39
CA ILE A 413 -2.80 -18.25 10.73
C ILE A 413 -2.73 -19.62 10.03
N ARG A 414 -3.82 -20.40 10.02
CA ARG A 414 -3.85 -21.70 9.33
C ARG A 414 -3.66 -21.54 7.83
N ILE A 415 -4.32 -20.57 7.19
CA ILE A 415 -4.22 -20.27 5.75
C ILE A 415 -2.80 -19.84 5.38
N ASN A 416 -2.20 -18.94 6.15
CA ASN A 416 -0.83 -18.47 5.95
C ASN A 416 0.20 -19.58 6.14
N THR A 417 -0.16 -20.67 6.83
CA THR A 417 0.76 -21.78 7.16
C THR A 417 0.38 -23.11 6.50
N LEU A 418 -0.36 -23.06 5.39
CA LEU A 418 -0.65 -24.23 4.55
C LEU A 418 0.64 -24.87 4.00
N ASP A 419 0.57 -26.17 3.69
CA ASP A 419 1.74 -26.93 3.22
C ASP A 419 2.14 -26.52 1.79
N ALA A 420 3.18 -25.69 1.69
CA ALA A 420 3.72 -25.23 0.42
C ALA A 420 4.14 -26.37 -0.53
N LYS A 421 4.65 -27.51 -0.02
CA LYS A 421 5.06 -28.63 -0.88
C LYS A 421 3.87 -29.38 -1.49
N LEU A 422 2.77 -29.44 -0.74
CA LEU A 422 1.52 -30.00 -1.27
C LEU A 422 1.00 -29.14 -2.42
N TYR A 423 0.95 -27.83 -2.22
CA TYR A 423 0.49 -26.88 -3.24
C TYR A 423 1.44 -26.89 -4.46
N GLU A 424 2.76 -26.85 -4.25
CA GLU A 424 3.78 -26.93 -5.30
C GLU A 424 3.51 -28.07 -6.28
N LYS A 425 3.25 -29.28 -5.74
CA LYS A 425 3.00 -30.49 -6.53
C LYS A 425 1.71 -30.40 -7.35
N VAL A 426 0.65 -29.86 -6.77
CA VAL A 426 -0.66 -29.77 -7.43
C VAL A 426 -0.65 -28.65 -8.48
N GLN A 427 -0.08 -27.50 -8.14
CA GLN A 427 0.17 -26.39 -9.05
C GLN A 427 1.03 -26.85 -10.24
N GLN A 428 2.06 -27.66 -10.01
CA GLN A 428 2.86 -28.22 -11.11
C GLN A 428 2.03 -29.08 -12.06
N THR A 429 1.02 -29.80 -11.57
CA THR A 429 0.12 -30.58 -12.42
C THR A 429 -0.73 -29.68 -13.32
N LEU A 430 -1.16 -28.52 -12.81
CA LEU A 430 -1.84 -27.49 -13.61
C LEU A 430 -0.89 -26.89 -14.65
N ILE A 431 0.32 -26.51 -14.23
CA ILE A 431 1.35 -25.94 -15.11
C ILE A 431 1.68 -26.90 -16.25
N ASP A 432 1.87 -28.19 -15.97
CA ASP A 432 2.17 -29.19 -17.00
C ASP A 432 1.05 -29.32 -18.05
N ALA A 433 -0.20 -29.07 -17.67
CA ALA A 433 -1.34 -29.01 -18.59
C ALA A 433 -1.38 -27.68 -19.36
N LEU A 434 -1.13 -26.56 -18.69
CA LEU A 434 -1.08 -25.22 -19.27
C LEU A 434 0.06 -25.07 -20.31
N ASP A 435 1.23 -25.65 -20.03
CA ASP A 435 2.41 -25.65 -20.92
C ASP A 435 2.16 -26.36 -22.26
N GLN A 436 1.05 -27.10 -22.40
CA GLN A 436 0.65 -27.73 -23.67
C GLN A 436 -0.21 -26.81 -24.56
N GLY A 437 -0.66 -25.67 -24.02
CA GLY A 437 -1.62 -24.78 -24.65
C GLY A 437 -1.04 -23.84 -25.71
N GLU A 438 -1.88 -23.52 -26.68
CA GLU A 438 -1.72 -22.35 -27.56
C GLU A 438 -2.42 -21.14 -26.92
N TYR A 439 -3.62 -21.35 -26.39
CA TYR A 439 -4.37 -20.36 -25.62
C TYR A 439 -5.23 -21.04 -24.55
N VAL A 440 -5.70 -20.25 -23.59
CA VAL A 440 -6.66 -20.68 -22.58
C VAL A 440 -7.99 -19.97 -22.84
N HIS A 441 -9.08 -20.74 -22.84
CA HIS A 441 -10.44 -20.23 -22.94
C HIS A 441 -11.10 -20.23 -21.57
N ILE A 442 -11.56 -19.05 -21.14
CA ILE A 442 -12.21 -18.83 -19.85
C ILE A 442 -13.66 -18.43 -20.11
N LEU A 443 -14.59 -19.17 -19.50
CA LEU A 443 -16.02 -18.94 -19.62
C LEU A 443 -16.63 -18.71 -18.24
N GLY A 444 -17.42 -17.63 -18.13
CA GLY A 444 -18.29 -17.34 -17.01
C GLY A 444 -19.58 -18.18 -17.04
N THR A 445 -20.27 -18.22 -15.92
CA THR A 445 -21.59 -18.83 -15.76
C THR A 445 -22.41 -18.09 -14.69
N ASN A 446 -23.64 -18.52 -14.44
CA ASN A 446 -24.51 -17.94 -13.39
C ASN A 446 -24.70 -16.41 -13.50
N GLY A 447 -24.80 -15.89 -14.73
CA GLY A 447 -24.95 -14.46 -15.00
C GLY A 447 -23.62 -13.72 -15.23
N ASN A 448 -22.49 -14.36 -14.92
CA ASN A 448 -21.18 -13.88 -15.34
C ASN A 448 -21.00 -14.04 -16.86
N ARG A 449 -20.60 -12.96 -17.52
CA ARG A 449 -20.52 -12.84 -18.99
C ARG A 449 -19.10 -13.01 -19.53
N THR A 450 -18.16 -13.49 -18.72
CA THR A 450 -16.79 -13.72 -19.15
C THR A 450 -16.76 -14.69 -20.32
N ASP A 451 -16.11 -14.28 -21.40
CA ASP A 451 -15.74 -15.11 -22.55
C ASP A 451 -14.43 -14.54 -23.06
N LEU A 452 -13.33 -15.12 -22.58
CA LEU A 452 -11.99 -14.57 -22.74
C LEU A 452 -11.04 -15.65 -23.25
N ASN A 453 -10.34 -15.33 -24.34
CA ASN A 453 -9.21 -16.12 -24.83
C ASN A 453 -7.92 -15.42 -24.42
N VAL A 454 -7.06 -16.12 -23.67
CA VAL A 454 -5.73 -15.66 -23.29
C VAL A 454 -4.68 -16.43 -24.06
N GLN A 455 -3.93 -15.73 -24.91
CA GLN A 455 -2.88 -16.31 -25.72
C GLN A 455 -1.65 -16.62 -24.87
N LEU A 456 -1.11 -17.83 -25.01
CA LEU A 456 0.07 -18.28 -24.26
C LEU A 456 1.36 -18.13 -25.07
N HIS A 457 2.48 -17.98 -24.37
CA HIS A 457 3.80 -17.92 -24.98
C HIS A 457 4.18 -19.26 -25.61
N PRO A 458 4.73 -19.31 -26.83
CA PRO A 458 5.20 -20.57 -27.40
C PRO A 458 6.43 -21.10 -26.64
N LEU A 459 6.40 -22.37 -26.24
CA LEU A 459 7.58 -23.10 -25.74
C LEU A 459 8.44 -23.63 -26.89
N ASN A 460 9.75 -23.48 -26.78
CA ASN A 460 10.72 -24.07 -27.70
C ASN A 460 11.25 -25.42 -27.17
N ASP A 461 11.60 -25.49 -25.89
CA ASP A 461 12.06 -26.72 -25.21
C ASP A 461 11.24 -26.98 -23.93
N PRO A 462 10.11 -27.71 -24.02
CA PRO A 462 9.25 -28.00 -22.86
C PRO A 462 9.90 -28.78 -21.72
N LYS A 463 11.11 -29.33 -21.92
CA LYS A 463 11.88 -29.99 -20.86
C LYS A 463 12.67 -29.00 -20.01
N LYS A 464 12.92 -27.79 -20.50
CA LYS A 464 13.73 -26.75 -19.84
C LYS A 464 12.98 -25.46 -19.61
N GLU A 465 11.90 -25.24 -20.34
CA GLU A 465 11.12 -24.01 -20.34
C GLU A 465 9.69 -24.30 -19.85
N THR A 466 9.10 -23.30 -19.21
CA THR A 466 7.71 -23.29 -18.76
C THR A 466 7.12 -21.89 -18.97
N ILE A 467 5.81 -21.83 -19.18
CA ILE A 467 5.08 -20.57 -19.40
C ILE A 467 4.66 -19.99 -18.04
N PHE A 468 4.25 -20.84 -17.11
CA PHE A 468 3.67 -20.42 -15.83
C PHE A 468 4.66 -20.54 -14.68
N GLU A 469 4.60 -19.57 -13.77
CA GLU A 469 5.29 -19.60 -12.48
C GLU A 469 4.46 -20.37 -11.44
N ASN A 470 5.15 -21.18 -10.63
CA ASN A 470 4.59 -21.92 -9.51
C ASN A 470 4.73 -21.08 -8.23
N CYS A 471 3.76 -20.21 -7.99
CA CYS A 471 3.74 -19.32 -6.84
C CYS A 471 3.32 -20.10 -5.58
N VAL A 472 4.33 -20.45 -4.79
CA VAL A 472 4.17 -20.95 -3.43
C VAL A 472 4.32 -19.76 -2.45
N ALA A 473 4.31 -19.99 -1.13
CA ALA A 473 4.41 -18.92 -0.15
C ALA A 473 5.85 -18.35 -0.03
N ASP A 474 6.46 -17.94 -1.15
CA ASP A 474 7.85 -17.47 -1.28
C ASP A 474 7.98 -15.95 -1.48
N VAL A 475 6.91 -15.23 -1.83
CA VAL A 475 6.85 -13.75 -1.78
C VAL A 475 5.46 -13.27 -1.34
N ASN A 476 4.41 -13.92 -1.85
CA ASN A 476 3.03 -13.65 -1.49
C ASN A 476 2.52 -14.77 -0.58
N ILE A 477 2.20 -14.44 0.68
CA ILE A 477 1.69 -15.39 1.67
C ILE A 477 0.21 -15.08 1.89
N PRO A 478 -0.71 -16.04 1.73
CA PRO A 478 -0.53 -17.49 1.67
C PRO A 478 -0.16 -18.05 0.29
N VAL A 479 0.11 -19.37 0.22
CA VAL A 479 0.17 -20.11 -1.05
C VAL A 479 -1.10 -19.90 -1.87
N GLY A 480 -0.99 -20.10 -3.19
CA GLY A 480 -2.13 -20.63 -3.94
C GLY A 480 -2.43 -20.00 -5.28
N GLU A 481 -1.46 -19.85 -6.18
CA GLU A 481 -1.74 -19.52 -7.58
C GLU A 481 -0.68 -20.08 -8.55
N VAL A 482 -1.03 -20.15 -9.83
CA VAL A 482 -0.07 -20.29 -10.93
C VAL A 482 -0.33 -19.16 -11.89
N PHE A 483 0.71 -18.46 -12.35
CA PHE A 483 0.52 -17.23 -13.13
C PHE A 483 1.51 -17.12 -14.29
N THR A 484 1.19 -16.29 -15.28
CA THR A 484 2.05 -15.98 -16.44
C THR A 484 1.83 -14.55 -16.90
N SER A 485 2.82 -13.95 -17.56
CA SER A 485 2.56 -12.80 -18.43
C SER A 485 2.02 -13.32 -19.77
N PRO A 486 0.81 -12.89 -20.20
CA PRO A 486 0.22 -13.40 -21.42
C PRO A 486 0.80 -12.74 -22.67
N VAL A 487 0.67 -13.41 -23.82
CA VAL A 487 0.92 -12.78 -25.12
C VAL A 487 -0.25 -11.87 -25.44
N LEU A 488 -0.01 -10.59 -25.73
CA LEU A 488 -1.11 -9.65 -25.98
C LEU A 488 -1.81 -9.95 -27.30
N GLU A 489 -1.06 -10.13 -28.40
CA GLU A 489 -1.65 -10.48 -29.70
C GLU A 489 -2.43 -11.82 -29.61
N GLY A 490 -3.68 -11.82 -30.06
CA GLY A 490 -4.56 -12.99 -29.95
C GLY A 490 -5.33 -13.09 -28.63
N THR A 491 -4.94 -12.36 -27.57
CA THR A 491 -5.72 -12.27 -26.33
C THR A 491 -6.93 -11.35 -26.54
N ASN A 492 -8.14 -11.89 -26.51
CA ASN A 492 -9.36 -11.15 -26.84
C ASN A 492 -10.56 -11.67 -26.06
N GLY A 493 -11.49 -10.78 -25.74
CA GLY A 493 -12.77 -11.14 -25.15
C GLY A 493 -13.19 -10.22 -24.01
N VAL A 494 -14.18 -10.68 -23.25
CA VAL A 494 -14.76 -9.93 -22.14
C VAL A 494 -14.38 -10.60 -20.83
N LEU A 495 -13.83 -9.83 -19.91
CA LEU A 495 -13.74 -10.16 -18.49
C LEU A 495 -14.90 -9.48 -17.77
N HIS A 496 -15.69 -10.25 -17.03
CA HIS A 496 -16.84 -9.76 -16.29
C HIS A 496 -16.81 -10.31 -14.87
N VAL A 497 -17.14 -9.48 -13.89
CA VAL A 497 -17.32 -9.90 -12.49
C VAL A 497 -18.54 -9.19 -11.90
N SER A 498 -19.41 -9.95 -11.23
CA SER A 498 -20.68 -9.39 -10.74
C SER A 498 -20.47 -8.35 -9.63
N LYS A 499 -19.48 -8.59 -8.76
CA LYS A 499 -19.07 -7.71 -7.67
C LYS A 499 -17.62 -7.99 -7.31
N VAL A 500 -16.80 -6.95 -7.18
CA VAL A 500 -15.40 -7.06 -6.74
C VAL A 500 -15.00 -5.81 -5.96
N TYR A 501 -14.03 -5.94 -5.06
CA TYR A 501 -13.40 -4.81 -4.37
C TYR A 501 -11.95 -4.70 -4.83
N LEU A 502 -11.57 -3.54 -5.35
CA LEU A 502 -10.23 -3.25 -5.85
C LEU A 502 -9.75 -1.98 -5.14
N ASN A 503 -8.62 -2.04 -4.43
CA ASN A 503 -8.08 -0.89 -3.68
C ASN A 503 -9.12 -0.24 -2.74
N GLU A 504 -9.81 -1.05 -1.93
CA GLU A 504 -10.88 -0.62 -1.01
C GLU A 504 -12.16 -0.07 -1.68
N LEU A 505 -12.18 0.03 -3.01
CA LEU A 505 -13.30 0.54 -3.80
C LEU A 505 -14.14 -0.61 -4.35
N GLN A 506 -15.46 -0.55 -4.14
CA GLN A 506 -16.39 -1.55 -4.66
C GLN A 506 -16.71 -1.28 -6.14
N TYR A 507 -16.73 -2.33 -6.95
CA TYR A 507 -17.24 -2.31 -8.32
C TYR A 507 -18.40 -3.29 -8.47
N ARG A 508 -19.50 -2.83 -9.06
CA ARG A 508 -20.67 -3.66 -9.38
C ARG A 508 -20.76 -3.88 -10.88
N ASP A 509 -21.02 -5.10 -11.31
CA ASP A 509 -21.12 -5.50 -12.72
C ASP A 509 -19.93 -4.97 -13.56
N LEU A 510 -18.71 -5.15 -13.04
CA LEU A 510 -17.50 -4.67 -13.70
C LEU A 510 -17.25 -5.51 -14.96
N GLU A 511 -17.06 -4.81 -16.08
CA GLU A 511 -16.80 -5.40 -17.38
C GLU A 511 -15.60 -4.71 -18.04
N ILE A 512 -14.64 -5.51 -18.52
CA ILE A 512 -13.47 -5.05 -19.27
C ILE A 512 -13.35 -5.88 -20.55
N THR A 513 -13.31 -5.21 -21.69
CA THR A 513 -13.10 -5.85 -22.99
C THR A 513 -11.65 -5.68 -23.42
N PHE A 514 -11.03 -6.79 -23.83
CA PHE A 514 -9.67 -6.81 -24.37
C PHE A 514 -9.67 -7.04 -25.88
N SER A 515 -8.86 -6.24 -26.58
CA SER A 515 -8.54 -6.40 -27.99
C SER A 515 -7.02 -6.48 -28.15
N ASN A 516 -6.53 -7.64 -28.58
CA ASN A 516 -5.10 -7.99 -28.57
C ASN A 516 -4.42 -7.62 -27.24
N GLY A 517 -5.01 -8.08 -26.14
CA GLY A 517 -4.49 -7.94 -24.79
C GLY A 517 -4.50 -6.51 -24.25
N MET A 518 -5.03 -5.52 -24.98
CA MET A 518 -5.19 -4.14 -24.51
C MET A 518 -6.64 -3.88 -24.14
N VAL A 519 -6.85 -3.14 -23.05
CA VAL A 519 -8.20 -2.66 -22.66
C VAL A 519 -8.74 -1.76 -23.78
N SER A 520 -9.85 -2.18 -24.41
CA SER A 520 -10.50 -1.44 -25.48
C SER A 520 -11.81 -0.78 -25.07
N GLU A 521 -12.54 -1.39 -24.14
CA GLU A 521 -13.77 -0.84 -23.55
C GLU A 521 -13.91 -1.32 -22.10
N TYR A 522 -14.65 -0.56 -21.29
CA TYR A 522 -14.92 -0.90 -19.90
C TYR A 522 -16.20 -0.21 -19.41
N ASN A 523 -16.86 -0.84 -18.44
CA ASN A 523 -18.02 -0.26 -17.75
C ASN A 523 -18.24 -0.91 -16.37
N CYS A 524 -19.06 -0.27 -15.53
CA CYS A 524 -19.61 -0.84 -14.31
C CYS A 524 -21.03 -0.28 -14.05
N ALA A 525 -21.65 -0.69 -12.93
CA ALA A 525 -22.99 -0.31 -12.50
C ALA A 525 -22.99 0.37 -11.10
N ASN A 526 -21.93 1.12 -10.78
CA ASN A 526 -21.81 1.85 -9.52
C ASN A 526 -22.76 3.07 -9.47
N PHE A 527 -22.92 3.75 -10.60
CA PHE A 527 -23.70 4.97 -10.77
C PHE A 527 -24.77 4.82 -11.85
N GLU A 528 -25.81 5.66 -11.79
CA GLU A 528 -26.91 5.66 -12.78
C GLU A 528 -26.45 6.05 -14.19
N ARG A 529 -25.40 6.89 -14.28
CA ARG A 529 -24.90 7.43 -15.54
C ARG A 529 -23.63 6.69 -15.96
N GLU A 530 -23.65 6.12 -17.17
CA GLU A 530 -22.52 5.38 -17.75
C GLU A 530 -21.21 6.20 -17.78
N LEU A 531 -21.28 7.51 -18.04
CA LEU A 531 -20.10 8.37 -18.01
C LEU A 531 -19.42 8.43 -16.63
N GLU A 532 -20.18 8.35 -15.55
CA GLU A 532 -19.66 8.34 -14.18
C GLU A 532 -19.02 6.97 -13.86
N ASN A 533 -19.61 5.87 -14.35
CA ASN A 533 -19.02 4.53 -14.27
C ASN A 533 -17.68 4.43 -15.02
N LYS A 534 -17.62 4.96 -16.24
CA LYS A 534 -16.38 5.01 -17.03
C LYS A 534 -15.32 5.88 -16.36
N ALA A 535 -15.69 7.06 -15.85
CA ALA A 535 -14.75 7.92 -15.12
C ALA A 535 -14.19 7.21 -13.87
N TYR A 536 -15.05 6.48 -13.14
CA TYR A 536 -14.65 5.74 -11.96
C TYR A 536 -13.63 4.64 -12.25
N ILE A 537 -13.79 3.88 -13.34
CA ILE A 537 -12.81 2.88 -13.77
C ILE A 537 -11.54 3.55 -14.30
N HIS A 538 -11.68 4.60 -15.10
CA HIS A 538 -10.54 5.34 -15.65
C HIS A 538 -9.61 5.87 -14.55
N ASP A 539 -10.18 6.43 -13.49
CA ASP A 539 -9.40 7.06 -12.42
C ASP A 539 -8.74 6.05 -11.48
N ASN A 540 -9.39 4.90 -11.24
CA ASN A 540 -9.01 3.99 -10.16
C ASN A 540 -8.50 2.61 -10.63
N VAL A 541 -8.87 2.14 -11.83
CA VAL A 541 -8.38 0.88 -12.42
C VAL A 541 -7.35 1.17 -13.52
N LEU A 542 -7.60 2.17 -14.36
CA LEU A 542 -6.66 2.57 -15.41
C LEU A 542 -5.66 3.63 -14.97
N TYR A 543 -5.79 4.18 -13.76
CA TYR A 543 -4.91 5.25 -13.22
C TYR A 543 -4.69 6.40 -14.21
N LYS A 544 -5.77 6.80 -14.90
CA LYS A 544 -5.81 7.85 -15.91
C LYS A 544 -4.98 7.57 -17.18
N HIS A 545 -4.54 6.33 -17.37
CA HIS A 545 -3.98 5.90 -18.64
C HIS A 545 -5.10 5.68 -19.67
N PRO A 546 -4.89 6.03 -20.96
CA PRO A 546 -5.90 5.81 -21.99
C PRO A 546 -6.28 4.34 -22.20
N THR A 547 -5.34 3.43 -21.95
CA THR A 547 -5.50 1.97 -22.02
C THR A 547 -4.36 1.34 -21.23
N LEU A 548 -4.56 0.08 -20.81
CA LEU A 548 -3.56 -0.74 -20.13
C LEU A 548 -3.53 -2.15 -20.77
N PRO A 549 -2.38 -2.84 -20.76
CA PRO A 549 -2.31 -4.23 -21.19
C PRO A 549 -2.83 -5.18 -20.11
N LEU A 550 -3.18 -6.41 -20.52
CA LEU A 550 -3.32 -7.56 -19.63
C LEU A 550 -1.91 -8.01 -19.23
N GLY A 551 -1.48 -7.64 -18.03
CA GLY A 551 -0.13 -7.89 -17.51
C GLY A 551 0.05 -9.30 -16.96
N GLU A 552 -1.02 -9.91 -16.46
CA GLU A 552 -1.03 -11.23 -15.83
C GLU A 552 -2.30 -12.02 -16.17
N PHE A 553 -2.12 -13.32 -16.33
CA PHE A 553 -3.20 -14.30 -16.20
C PHE A 553 -2.79 -15.36 -15.17
N ALA A 554 -3.68 -15.64 -14.22
CA ALA A 554 -3.43 -16.59 -13.15
C ALA A 554 -4.64 -17.44 -12.78
N ILE A 555 -4.35 -18.58 -12.16
CA ILE A 555 -5.33 -19.49 -11.60
C ILE A 555 -5.03 -19.64 -10.11
N GLY A 556 -5.81 -18.96 -9.27
CA GLY A 556 -5.85 -19.21 -7.84
C GLY A 556 -6.26 -20.65 -7.53
N THR A 557 -5.67 -21.23 -6.49
CA THR A 557 -5.84 -22.63 -6.06
C THR A 557 -6.18 -22.75 -4.57
N ASN A 558 -6.26 -21.64 -3.84
CA ASN A 558 -6.52 -21.63 -2.41
C ASN A 558 -8.02 -21.71 -2.09
N THR A 559 -8.62 -22.86 -2.37
CA THR A 559 -10.02 -23.15 -2.03
C THR A 559 -10.29 -23.17 -0.52
N THR A 560 -9.25 -23.36 0.29
CA THR A 560 -9.33 -23.23 1.75
C THR A 560 -9.65 -21.79 2.16
N ALA A 561 -8.92 -20.81 1.61
CA ALA A 561 -9.20 -19.40 1.83
C ALA A 561 -10.60 -19.03 1.33
N TYR A 562 -10.99 -19.50 0.13
CA TYR A 562 -12.32 -19.28 -0.42
C TYR A 562 -13.45 -19.77 0.50
N VAL A 563 -13.36 -21.01 0.99
CA VAL A 563 -14.38 -21.57 1.90
C VAL A 563 -14.38 -20.87 3.25
N THR A 564 -13.21 -20.46 3.75
CA THR A 564 -13.08 -19.70 5.00
C THR A 564 -13.75 -18.34 4.87
N ALA A 565 -13.50 -17.63 3.77
CA ALA A 565 -14.13 -16.35 3.49
C ALA A 565 -15.66 -16.47 3.48
N LYS A 566 -16.20 -17.48 2.78
CA LYS A 566 -17.64 -17.78 2.76
C LYS A 566 -18.21 -18.17 4.12
N LYS A 567 -17.49 -18.98 4.91
CA LYS A 567 -17.95 -19.45 6.22
C LYS A 567 -18.21 -18.28 7.17
N TYR A 568 -17.36 -17.26 7.13
CA TYR A 568 -17.47 -16.08 8.00
C TYR A 568 -18.14 -14.87 7.34
N GLY A 569 -18.47 -14.95 6.03
CA GLY A 569 -19.07 -13.83 5.30
C GLY A 569 -18.14 -12.62 5.17
N ILE A 570 -16.86 -12.88 4.88
CA ILE A 570 -15.79 -11.88 4.82
C ILE A 570 -15.14 -11.76 3.43
N GLU A 571 -15.80 -12.26 2.38
CA GLU A 571 -15.27 -12.25 1.01
C GLU A 571 -14.95 -10.83 0.52
N ASP A 572 -15.75 -9.84 0.90
CA ASP A 572 -15.56 -8.43 0.56
C ASP A 572 -14.52 -7.71 1.43
N LYS A 573 -14.08 -8.37 2.51
CA LYS A 573 -13.07 -7.85 3.43
C LYS A 573 -11.69 -8.46 3.19
N MET A 574 -11.58 -9.52 2.38
CA MET A 574 -10.29 -10.16 2.08
C MET A 574 -9.40 -9.21 1.27
N PRO A 575 -8.11 -9.07 1.62
CA PRO A 575 -7.18 -8.26 0.85
C PRO A 575 -6.92 -8.95 -0.49
N ILE A 576 -6.57 -8.18 -1.52
CA ILE A 576 -6.27 -8.69 -2.87
C ILE A 576 -5.26 -9.86 -2.81
N LEU A 577 -4.22 -9.73 -1.97
CA LEU A 577 -3.24 -10.77 -1.67
C LEU A 577 -3.83 -12.17 -1.40
N ILE A 578 -4.96 -12.23 -0.69
CA ILE A 578 -5.65 -13.49 -0.39
C ILE A 578 -6.74 -13.76 -1.43
N ALA A 579 -7.48 -12.73 -1.84
CA ALA A 579 -8.61 -12.84 -2.76
C ALA A 579 -8.20 -13.36 -4.14
N GLU A 580 -7.05 -12.94 -4.69
CA GLU A 580 -6.51 -13.41 -5.97
C GLU A 580 -6.27 -14.94 -5.96
N LYS A 581 -5.94 -15.50 -4.80
CA LYS A 581 -5.72 -16.95 -4.64
C LYS A 581 -7.02 -17.75 -4.53
N MET A 582 -8.18 -17.07 -4.45
CA MET A 582 -9.51 -17.65 -4.30
C MET A 582 -10.27 -17.84 -5.62
N GLY A 583 -9.63 -17.67 -6.77
CA GLY A 583 -10.21 -17.92 -8.09
C GLY A 583 -9.22 -17.60 -9.21
N PRO A 584 -9.57 -17.77 -10.49
CA PRO A 584 -8.75 -17.23 -11.57
C PRO A 584 -8.80 -15.70 -11.57
N HIS A 585 -7.67 -15.06 -11.81
CA HIS A 585 -7.55 -13.61 -11.83
C HIS A 585 -6.71 -13.10 -13.00
N PHE A 586 -6.90 -11.82 -13.27
CA PHE A 586 -6.38 -11.12 -14.44
C PHE A 586 -5.90 -9.74 -14.02
N ALA A 587 -4.62 -9.44 -14.23
CA ALA A 587 -4.09 -8.13 -13.88
C ALA A 587 -4.13 -7.16 -15.06
N VAL A 588 -4.74 -6.00 -14.85
CA VAL A 588 -4.67 -4.88 -15.79
C VAL A 588 -3.50 -3.96 -15.38
N GLY A 589 -2.54 -3.74 -16.28
CA GLY A 589 -1.34 -2.94 -16.01
C GLY A 589 -0.03 -3.65 -16.37
N ASP A 590 1.03 -3.34 -15.63
CA ASP A 590 2.37 -3.89 -15.82
C ASP A 590 2.41 -5.42 -15.60
N THR A 591 3.41 -6.10 -16.15
CA THR A 591 3.63 -7.51 -15.84
C THR A 591 4.10 -7.70 -14.39
N CYS A 592 3.84 -8.87 -13.80
CA CYS A 592 4.32 -9.26 -12.46
C CYS A 592 5.85 -9.20 -12.34
N TYR A 593 6.53 -9.27 -13.49
CA TYR A 593 7.98 -9.20 -13.61
C TYR A 593 8.50 -7.79 -13.86
N SER A 594 7.70 -6.75 -13.68
CA SER A 594 8.12 -5.35 -13.89
C SER A 594 9.49 -5.08 -13.23
N TRP A 595 10.45 -4.61 -14.05
CA TRP A 595 11.86 -4.39 -13.72
C TRP A 595 12.73 -5.63 -13.48
N CYS A 596 12.18 -6.82 -13.64
CA CYS A 596 12.82 -8.12 -13.43
C CYS A 596 12.70 -9.04 -14.66
N GLU A 597 12.17 -8.56 -15.79
CA GLU A 597 11.86 -9.40 -16.95
C GLU A 597 13.11 -10.01 -17.60
N ASP A 598 14.26 -9.33 -17.48
CA ASP A 598 15.53 -9.81 -18.04
C ASP A 598 16.27 -10.79 -17.09
N ILE A 599 15.74 -11.03 -15.89
CA ILE A 599 16.32 -11.97 -14.90
C ILE A 599 15.70 -13.34 -15.10
N LYS A 600 16.55 -14.35 -15.26
CA LYS A 600 16.12 -15.74 -15.35
C LYS A 600 15.56 -16.20 -14.02
N VAL A 601 14.27 -16.51 -14.01
CA VAL A 601 13.57 -17.12 -12.89
C VAL A 601 13.23 -18.57 -13.23
N TYR A 602 13.22 -19.42 -12.21
CA TYR A 602 13.06 -20.86 -12.36
C TYR A 602 11.99 -21.37 -11.41
N ASN A 603 11.14 -22.25 -11.91
CA ASN A 603 10.24 -23.02 -11.05
C ASN A 603 11.03 -24.01 -10.18
N PRO A 604 10.44 -24.51 -9.08
CA PRO A 604 11.06 -25.54 -8.21
C PRO A 604 11.52 -26.81 -8.96
N ASN A 605 10.89 -27.12 -10.09
CA ASN A 605 11.27 -28.24 -10.97
C ASN A 605 12.51 -27.96 -11.85
N GLY A 606 13.09 -26.76 -11.78
CA GLY A 606 14.28 -26.32 -12.52
C GLY A 606 14.01 -25.81 -13.94
N LYS A 607 12.76 -25.69 -14.39
CA LYS A 607 12.43 -25.09 -15.69
C LYS A 607 12.48 -23.56 -15.62
N GLU A 608 13.08 -22.93 -16.62
CA GLU A 608 13.11 -21.48 -16.78
C GLU A 608 11.72 -20.98 -17.18
N ILE A 609 11.22 -19.98 -16.46
CA ILE A 609 9.97 -19.32 -16.82
C ILE A 609 10.28 -18.30 -17.92
N ILE A 610 9.72 -18.52 -19.12
CA ILE A 610 10.06 -17.71 -20.30
C ILE A 610 9.09 -16.56 -20.53
N ALA A 611 7.84 -16.66 -20.06
CA ALA A 611 6.78 -15.67 -20.28
C ALA A 611 6.82 -14.55 -19.24
N ARG A 612 7.87 -13.73 -19.29
CA ARG A 612 8.13 -12.61 -18.35
C ARG A 612 7.76 -11.23 -18.89
N ASP A 613 7.76 -11.08 -20.21
CA ASP A 613 7.39 -9.85 -20.88
C ASP A 613 6.36 -10.07 -21.99
N ASN A 614 5.79 -8.97 -22.43
CA ASN A 614 4.81 -8.92 -23.49
C ASN A 614 5.17 -7.78 -24.48
N SER A 615 4.36 -7.57 -25.52
CA SER A 615 4.68 -6.56 -26.56
C SER A 615 4.71 -5.11 -26.05
N VAL A 616 4.20 -4.84 -24.85
CA VAL A 616 4.32 -3.53 -24.18
C VAL A 616 5.55 -3.50 -23.27
N SER A 617 5.71 -4.44 -22.34
CA SER A 617 6.84 -4.43 -21.40
C SER A 617 8.20 -4.67 -22.07
N ILE A 618 8.25 -5.34 -23.24
CA ILE A 618 9.49 -5.49 -24.03
C ILE A 618 10.05 -4.16 -24.54
N ARG A 619 9.20 -3.13 -24.67
CA ARG A 619 9.59 -1.79 -25.13
C ARG A 619 10.58 -1.12 -24.18
N ARG A 620 10.78 -1.65 -22.97
CA ARG A 620 11.82 -1.20 -22.02
C ARG A 620 13.22 -1.24 -22.63
N LYS A 621 13.45 -2.14 -23.60
CA LYS A 621 14.72 -2.26 -24.34
C LYS A 621 14.96 -1.11 -25.31
N GLU A 622 13.91 -0.38 -25.68
CA GLU A 622 13.95 0.80 -26.56
C GLU A 622 13.79 2.09 -25.76
N ASP A 623 12.77 2.14 -24.90
CA ASP A 623 12.36 3.29 -24.10
C ASP A 623 11.56 2.82 -22.87
N VAL A 624 12.20 2.87 -21.71
CA VAL A 624 11.63 2.45 -20.41
C VAL A 624 10.33 3.20 -20.08
N SER A 625 10.20 4.46 -20.49
CA SER A 625 8.99 5.26 -20.23
C SER A 625 7.74 4.76 -20.96
N LYS A 626 7.90 3.84 -21.92
CA LYS A 626 6.81 3.27 -22.73
C LYS A 626 6.44 1.84 -22.33
N ALA A 627 7.10 1.29 -21.32
CA ALA A 627 6.97 -0.10 -20.89
C ALA A 627 6.26 -0.26 -19.54
N TYR A 628 6.39 0.74 -18.66
CA TYR A 628 5.87 0.70 -17.30
C TYR A 628 4.84 1.81 -17.06
N PHE A 629 3.65 1.40 -16.62
CA PHE A 629 2.53 2.24 -16.23
C PHE A 629 2.46 2.43 -14.71
N HIS A 630 3.24 1.68 -13.92
CA HIS A 630 3.29 1.78 -12.46
C HIS A 630 1.97 1.44 -11.77
N CYS A 631 1.19 0.56 -12.40
CA CYS A 631 -0.03 -0.02 -11.88
C CYS A 631 -0.12 -1.50 -12.26
N HIS A 632 -0.78 -2.27 -11.41
CA HIS A 632 -1.06 -3.69 -11.59
C HIS A 632 -2.28 -3.99 -10.72
N THR A 633 -3.43 -4.27 -11.36
CA THR A 633 -4.71 -4.43 -10.65
C THR A 633 -5.33 -5.78 -10.95
N ASP A 634 -5.33 -6.67 -9.96
CA ASP A 634 -5.87 -8.03 -10.05
C ASP A 634 -7.39 -8.07 -9.93
N ILE A 635 -8.03 -8.63 -10.95
CA ILE A 635 -9.48 -8.81 -11.00
C ILE A 635 -9.79 -10.30 -10.97
N THR A 636 -10.36 -10.78 -9.86
CA THR A 636 -10.63 -12.19 -9.62
C THR A 636 -12.06 -12.56 -9.98
N ILE A 637 -12.25 -13.65 -10.74
CA ILE A 637 -13.57 -14.26 -10.96
C ILE A 637 -13.85 -15.26 -9.83
N PRO A 638 -14.95 -15.10 -9.07
CA PRO A 638 -15.33 -16.08 -8.05
C PRO A 638 -15.55 -17.48 -8.63
N TYR A 639 -15.14 -18.54 -7.92
CA TYR A 639 -15.34 -19.93 -8.39
C TYR A 639 -16.80 -20.25 -8.76
N GLU A 640 -17.78 -19.67 -8.06
CA GLU A 640 -19.21 -19.92 -8.34
C GLU A 640 -19.71 -19.27 -9.63
N GLU A 641 -19.00 -18.25 -10.12
CA GLU A 641 -19.26 -17.58 -11.39
C GLU A 641 -18.45 -18.19 -12.54
N LEU A 642 -17.56 -19.15 -12.25
CA LEU A 642 -16.67 -19.75 -13.23
C LEU A 642 -17.30 -20.99 -13.90
N GLY A 643 -17.59 -20.87 -15.19
CA GLY A 643 -18.09 -21.95 -16.03
C GLY A 643 -16.99 -22.97 -16.39
N SER A 644 -15.90 -22.51 -16.99
CA SER A 644 -14.75 -23.37 -17.27
C SER A 644 -13.45 -22.61 -17.52
N ILE A 645 -12.32 -23.28 -17.23
CA ILE A 645 -11.00 -22.93 -17.75
C ILE A 645 -10.51 -24.11 -18.58
N THR A 646 -10.33 -23.90 -19.87
CA THR A 646 -9.95 -24.95 -20.82
C THR A 646 -8.72 -24.53 -21.60
N VAL A 647 -7.66 -25.34 -21.53
CA VAL A 647 -6.46 -25.17 -22.35
C VAL A 647 -6.72 -25.75 -23.72
N ILE A 648 -6.48 -24.95 -24.77
CA ILE A 648 -6.60 -25.39 -26.16
C ILE A 648 -5.20 -25.56 -26.72
N THR A 649 -4.86 -26.79 -27.10
CA THR A 649 -3.53 -27.14 -27.60
C THR A 649 -3.39 -26.82 -29.10
N LYS A 650 -2.16 -26.91 -29.62
CA LYS A 650 -1.87 -26.74 -31.06
C LYS A 650 -2.63 -27.72 -31.96
N ASP A 651 -2.91 -28.93 -31.48
CA ASP A 651 -3.72 -29.95 -32.17
C ASP A 651 -5.24 -29.79 -31.91
N LYS A 652 -5.66 -28.66 -31.33
CA LYS A 652 -7.06 -28.33 -30.98
C LYS A 652 -7.71 -29.34 -30.04
N LYS A 653 -6.89 -30.01 -29.21
CA LYS A 653 -7.37 -30.80 -28.09
C LYS A 653 -7.71 -29.85 -26.93
N GLU A 654 -8.80 -30.17 -26.26
CA GLU A 654 -9.26 -29.45 -25.07
C GLU A 654 -8.77 -30.17 -23.80
N ILE A 655 -8.12 -29.44 -22.89
CA ILE A 655 -7.76 -29.91 -21.55
C ILE A 655 -8.47 -29.00 -20.54
N THR A 656 -9.56 -29.48 -19.97
CA THR A 656 -10.32 -28.73 -18.97
C THR A 656 -9.63 -28.82 -17.61
N LEU A 657 -9.26 -27.67 -17.05
CA LEU A 657 -8.65 -27.56 -15.73
C LEU A 657 -9.72 -27.41 -14.65
N LEU A 658 -10.68 -26.51 -14.90
CA LEU A 658 -11.82 -26.24 -14.06
C LEU A 658 -13.13 -26.33 -14.83
N LYS A 659 -14.18 -26.83 -14.16
CA LYS A 659 -15.54 -26.86 -14.68
C LYS A 659 -16.54 -26.62 -13.55
N ASN A 660 -17.44 -25.66 -13.72
CA ASN A 660 -18.45 -25.23 -12.75
C ASN A 660 -17.84 -25.00 -11.35
N GLY A 661 -16.80 -24.16 -11.30
CA GLY A 661 -16.11 -23.80 -10.06
C GLY A 661 -15.29 -24.89 -9.37
N LYS A 662 -15.03 -26.03 -10.02
CA LYS A 662 -14.28 -27.16 -9.44
C LYS A 662 -13.12 -27.58 -10.32
N PHE A 663 -12.03 -27.99 -9.69
CA PHE A 663 -10.88 -28.56 -10.39
C PHE A 663 -11.23 -29.97 -10.89
N VAL A 664 -11.06 -30.22 -12.20
CA VAL A 664 -11.41 -31.51 -12.83
C VAL A 664 -10.21 -32.20 -13.48
N LEU A 665 -9.04 -31.55 -13.50
CA LEU A 665 -7.81 -32.14 -13.98
C LEU A 665 -7.34 -33.25 -13.01
N PRO A 666 -7.03 -34.47 -13.50
CA PRO A 666 -6.49 -35.53 -12.65
C PRO A 666 -5.23 -35.07 -11.89
N GLY A 667 -5.18 -35.34 -10.58
CA GLY A 667 -4.08 -34.92 -9.69
C GLY A 667 -4.33 -33.61 -8.94
N THR A 668 -5.47 -32.94 -9.19
CA THR A 668 -5.88 -31.69 -8.53
C THR A 668 -7.01 -31.87 -7.53
N GLU A 669 -7.42 -33.11 -7.25
CA GLU A 669 -8.62 -33.44 -6.46
C GLU A 669 -8.56 -32.89 -5.03
N ILE A 670 -7.35 -32.78 -4.47
CA ILE A 670 -7.13 -32.26 -3.12
C ILE A 670 -7.61 -30.81 -2.97
N LEU A 671 -7.54 -30.00 -4.04
CA LEU A 671 -8.06 -28.63 -4.05
C LEU A 671 -9.58 -28.60 -3.90
N ASN A 672 -10.28 -29.68 -4.20
CA ASN A 672 -11.73 -29.72 -4.03
C ASN A 672 -12.16 -30.18 -2.63
N GLU A 673 -11.26 -30.67 -1.76
CA GLU A 673 -11.64 -31.14 -0.41
C GLU A 673 -12.30 -30.04 0.43
N PRO A 674 -11.79 -28.79 0.48
CA PRO A 674 -12.48 -27.70 1.19
C PRO A 674 -13.90 -27.47 0.65
N LEU A 675 -14.08 -27.53 -0.69
CA LEU A 675 -15.36 -27.29 -1.36
C LEU A 675 -16.40 -28.39 -1.10
N LYS A 676 -16.01 -29.59 -0.64
CA LYS A 676 -16.98 -30.65 -0.28
C LYS A 676 -17.69 -30.35 1.04
N ASN A 677 -17.03 -29.61 1.93
CA ASN A 677 -17.53 -29.29 3.26
C ASN A 677 -18.34 -27.99 3.30
N SER A 678 -18.39 -27.22 2.22
CA SER A 678 -19.10 -25.93 2.15
C SER A 678 -20.63 -26.04 2.08
N ASN A 679 -21.18 -27.27 1.98
CA ASN A 679 -22.62 -27.55 1.93
C ASN A 679 -23.17 -28.17 3.23
N LYS A 680 -22.41 -28.09 4.33
CA LYS A 680 -22.85 -28.42 5.69
C LYS A 680 -22.78 -27.18 6.54
#